data_AF-A0A662JJM2-F1
#
_entry.id   AF-A0A662JJM2-F1
#
_cell.length_a   1.000
_cell.length_b   1.000
_cell.length_c   1.000
_cell.angle_alpha   90.00
_cell.angle_beta   90.00
_cell.angle_gamma   90.00
#
_symmetry.space_group_name_H-M   'P 1'
#
loop_
_entity.id
_entity.type
_entity.pdbx_description
1 polymer ?
#
loop_
_entity_poly.entity_id
_entity_poly.type
_entity_poly.pdbx_seq_one_letter_code
_entity_poly.pdbx_strand_id
1 'polypeptide(L)'
;MKVYAGHVVPIRGLDDKFYDVSEVTIEDVHAWEEVFLKYIRGWLEDCVKRTFGSSPSKDPSCPRLLADVISTMMKAPLMMEPIPGYLLSPSMVYAFWVLTRMWSDVSKELWSGGVEKAIKVLDHARPILLGRGQDLMHYRKLLLRVLEKIPADTRPGLNTSKLYVHLLLTSALAYCMGKSRGLDERKLQVLRLAALLHDVGKPLDWRNHVAKSVEVAKRILEGLCDEQALKDILELIENHHTPDNLKGELRVLGNILRDADGYASQADRLVELASDVIAEALKKHLSSKVSDVKAYVKSMLTGSGRDVWDFWLNLSGEALQEATKAAVEKIRASSTVDIPGAEVSGVLTLLLDIRGIQGYIDKSEDLAMLSTRSYMVDLVTIYAIPRVLYEHYSVPPECVVYAGGGRVLALAPASECRTLTPESIKREVTGSAVGKAVESLGISLSKAVFNTNYSVMSIELESRLALAKRTITPREEPWKYLGFEKLCDVCSSAVATREEGASKLCDECLHLLRLSDELNFKVKWGELQPFGKTPNETWGFDWKCARQGIIELIAGQELEKRGDKCVPIGEMLNIAILSFDGNLMGYFMARTPSFAIAVEKNIRIDVSLKEAFRKALEVVHDVVKEVESQLGNGNADLEANKWASRCALGLLYIGGDDCQLAAPSCLAIPIAVIMCEEFYSNMGGAASLSCGIASAKAKYNIWSLRLASKALLEDSKDDMRDLMYKQMKGMLKAEEGLEGSLSLVFVDGGVLGREPAMTLLGDARSRGLSLQPYKANVRLMDYRSIARMLLLLAGSQQTTSLTQAYSEVAKLAYIVFKLSRDKDLRFHPQLKDKWEVAKRCRDTVRRIYHAVNKVTGWTPNNASRLVSTLVASSALAKLLSSNEKKDESLRFLREVFVDIIGNEQSSAPLYDIFLIVKFLGGGAL
;
A
#
# COMPACT_ATOMS: atom_id res chain seq x y z
N MET A 1 13.70 -29.79 -13.94
CA MET A 1 12.29 -29.49 -14.26
C MET A 1 12.13 -27.98 -14.28
N LYS A 2 11.47 -27.41 -15.29
CA LYS A 2 11.07 -26.01 -15.20
C LYS A 2 9.88 -25.90 -14.24
N VAL A 3 10.01 -25.05 -13.24
CA VAL A 3 8.93 -24.77 -12.28
C VAL A 3 8.37 -23.40 -12.63
N TYR A 4 7.05 -23.27 -12.63
CA TYR A 4 6.35 -22.01 -12.88
C TYR A 4 5.55 -21.62 -11.65
N ALA A 5 5.46 -20.32 -11.39
CA ALA A 5 4.54 -19.71 -10.45
C ALA A 5 3.40 -19.03 -11.22
N GLY A 6 2.16 -19.30 -10.79
CA GLY A 6 0.97 -18.61 -11.29
C GLY A 6 0.65 -17.37 -10.43
N HIS A 7 0.17 -16.31 -11.08
CA HIS A 7 -0.07 -15.01 -10.47
C HIS A 7 -1.51 -14.56 -10.69
N VAL A 8 -2.38 -14.80 -9.70
CA VAL A 8 -3.78 -14.35 -9.76
C VAL A 8 -3.87 -12.84 -9.87
N VAL A 9 -2.98 -12.12 -9.18
CA VAL A 9 -2.65 -10.72 -9.47
C VAL A 9 -1.39 -10.73 -10.35
N PRO A 10 -1.44 -10.32 -11.63
CA PRO A 10 -0.25 -10.37 -12.50
C PRO A 10 0.92 -9.60 -11.90
N ILE A 11 2.16 -9.95 -12.27
CA ILE A 11 3.36 -9.23 -11.84
C ILE A 11 3.91 -8.37 -12.98
N ARG A 12 4.58 -7.26 -12.63
CA ARG A 12 5.31 -6.41 -13.58
C ARG A 12 6.66 -7.04 -13.91
N GLY A 13 6.94 -7.26 -15.19
CA GLY A 13 8.26 -7.66 -15.66
C GLY A 13 9.21 -6.48 -15.86
N LEU A 14 10.46 -6.77 -16.17
CA LEU A 14 11.49 -5.76 -16.45
C LEU A 14 11.22 -4.95 -17.72
N ASP A 15 10.35 -5.45 -18.60
CA ASP A 15 9.90 -4.78 -19.83
C ASP A 15 8.57 -4.01 -19.65
N ASP A 16 8.16 -3.76 -18.39
CA ASP A 16 6.90 -3.11 -18.00
C ASP A 16 5.61 -3.81 -18.46
N LYS A 17 5.72 -5.05 -18.95
CA LYS A 17 4.57 -5.91 -19.26
C LYS A 17 4.10 -6.68 -18.03
N PHE A 18 2.85 -7.11 -18.09
CA PHE A 18 2.22 -7.87 -17.03
C PHE A 18 2.25 -9.36 -17.35
N TYR A 19 2.66 -10.16 -16.38
CA TYR A 19 2.81 -11.60 -16.53
C TYR A 19 1.91 -12.34 -15.53
N ASP A 20 1.04 -13.19 -16.06
CA ASP A 20 0.22 -14.13 -15.27
C ASP A 20 1.02 -15.33 -14.77
N VAL A 21 2.16 -15.62 -15.41
CA VAL A 21 3.01 -16.77 -15.13
C VAL A 21 4.48 -16.37 -15.21
N SER A 22 5.30 -16.84 -14.27
CA SER A 22 6.75 -16.71 -14.38
C SER A 22 7.48 -18.01 -14.03
N GLU A 23 8.59 -18.27 -14.69
CA GLU A 23 9.51 -19.36 -14.36
C GLU A 23 10.26 -19.04 -13.05
N VAL A 24 10.46 -20.06 -12.21
CA VAL A 24 11.33 -20.00 -11.04
C VAL A 24 12.77 -20.15 -11.50
N THR A 25 13.59 -19.12 -11.30
CA THR A 25 14.99 -19.10 -11.72
C THR A 25 15.94 -19.50 -10.59
N ILE A 26 17.21 -19.76 -10.93
CA ILE A 26 18.23 -20.08 -9.92
C ILE A 26 18.46 -18.90 -8.96
N GLU A 27 18.31 -17.67 -9.43
CA GLU A 27 18.39 -16.47 -8.59
C GLU A 27 17.24 -16.41 -7.58
N ASP A 28 16.05 -16.93 -7.92
CA ASP A 28 14.93 -17.03 -6.97
C ASP A 28 15.24 -18.05 -5.86
N VAL A 29 15.90 -19.16 -6.21
CA VAL A 29 16.36 -20.18 -5.25
C VAL A 29 17.46 -19.63 -4.34
N HIS A 30 18.45 -18.92 -4.90
CA HIS A 30 19.47 -18.25 -4.10
C HIS A 30 18.88 -17.18 -3.18
N ALA A 31 17.87 -16.43 -3.63
CA ALA A 31 17.15 -15.47 -2.79
C ALA A 31 16.45 -16.17 -1.61
N TRP A 32 15.85 -17.34 -1.83
CA TRP A 32 15.26 -18.17 -0.78
C TRP A 32 16.30 -18.61 0.25
N GLU A 33 17.44 -19.15 -0.19
CA GLU A 33 18.54 -19.54 0.70
C GLU A 33 19.09 -18.35 1.48
N GLU A 34 19.30 -17.21 0.83
CA GLU A 34 19.81 -15.99 1.49
C GLU A 34 18.85 -15.49 2.57
N VAL A 35 17.54 -15.50 2.30
CA VAL A 35 16.50 -15.14 3.28
C VAL A 35 16.61 -15.99 4.55
N PHE A 36 16.68 -17.31 4.44
CA PHE A 36 16.67 -18.20 5.60
C PHE A 36 18.03 -18.32 6.28
N LEU A 37 19.09 -18.53 5.51
CA LEU A 37 20.40 -18.94 6.03
C LEU A 37 21.31 -17.76 6.39
N LYS A 38 21.10 -16.59 5.80
CA LYS A 38 21.85 -15.36 6.14
C LYS A 38 21.01 -14.47 7.05
N TYR A 39 19.83 -14.06 6.60
CA TYR A 39 19.03 -13.06 7.32
C TYR A 39 18.32 -13.65 8.54
N ILE A 40 17.40 -14.60 8.36
CA ILE A 40 16.65 -15.19 9.47
C ILE A 40 17.60 -15.83 10.49
N ARG A 41 18.59 -16.62 10.05
CA ARG A 41 19.58 -17.19 10.95
C ARG A 41 20.35 -16.14 11.77
N GLY A 42 20.86 -15.08 11.13
CA GLY A 42 21.57 -14.02 11.85
C GLY A 42 20.70 -13.35 12.93
N TRP A 43 19.41 -13.14 12.62
CA TRP A 43 18.44 -12.64 13.58
C TRP A 43 18.20 -13.58 14.76
N LEU A 44 18.11 -14.88 14.51
CA LEU A 44 17.94 -15.89 15.56
C LEU A 44 19.16 -15.93 16.48
N GLU A 45 20.38 -15.92 15.90
CA GLU A 45 21.65 -15.87 16.64
C GLU A 45 21.70 -14.65 17.58
N ASP A 46 21.39 -13.46 17.06
CA ASP A 46 21.37 -12.23 17.84
C ASP A 46 20.33 -12.25 18.95
N CYS A 47 19.10 -12.71 18.67
CA CYS A 47 18.03 -12.77 19.64
C CYS A 47 18.29 -13.79 20.75
N VAL A 48 18.80 -14.98 20.42
CA VAL A 48 19.17 -16.01 21.40
C VAL A 48 20.29 -15.51 22.29
N LYS A 49 21.36 -14.95 21.71
CA LYS A 49 22.51 -14.42 22.45
C LYS A 49 22.08 -13.32 23.44
N ARG A 50 21.25 -12.38 23.00
CA ARG A 50 20.77 -11.27 23.84
C ARG A 50 19.78 -11.70 24.91
N THR A 51 18.93 -12.69 24.62
CA THR A 51 17.88 -13.13 25.56
C THR A 51 18.41 -14.08 26.62
N PHE A 52 19.27 -15.02 26.24
CA PHE A 52 19.69 -16.12 27.12
C PHE A 52 21.17 -16.07 27.52
N GLY A 53 22.00 -15.22 26.91
CA GLY A 53 23.43 -15.09 27.21
C GLY A 53 24.31 -16.29 26.80
N SER A 54 23.71 -17.42 26.46
CA SER A 54 24.38 -18.64 26.01
C SER A 54 23.74 -19.20 24.73
N SER A 55 24.57 -19.68 23.81
CA SER A 55 24.16 -20.40 22.60
C SER A 55 24.92 -21.72 22.56
N PRO A 56 24.28 -22.90 22.59
CA PRO A 56 22.82 -23.15 22.60
C PRO A 56 22.16 -22.82 23.95
N SER A 57 20.91 -22.36 23.89
CA SER A 57 20.09 -22.13 25.11
C SER A 57 19.32 -23.38 25.50
N LYS A 58 19.38 -23.75 26.78
CA LYS A 58 18.56 -24.82 27.39
C LYS A 58 17.24 -24.31 27.97
N ASP A 59 16.95 -23.02 27.83
CA ASP A 59 15.72 -22.43 28.34
C ASP A 59 14.50 -23.00 27.58
N PRO A 60 13.48 -23.54 28.28
CA PRO A 60 12.28 -24.09 27.64
C PRO A 60 11.50 -23.09 26.75
N SER A 61 11.72 -21.79 26.93
CA SER A 61 11.14 -20.73 26.10
C SER A 61 11.94 -20.43 24.83
N CYS A 62 13.14 -21.00 24.64
CA CYS A 62 13.96 -20.78 23.44
C CYS A 62 13.21 -21.17 22.15
N PRO A 63 12.56 -22.35 22.03
CA PRO A 63 11.77 -22.69 20.84
C PRO A 63 10.67 -21.68 20.51
N ARG A 64 10.05 -21.08 21.55
CA ARG A 64 9.04 -20.02 21.39
C ARG A 64 9.64 -18.78 20.73
N LEU A 65 10.77 -18.31 21.24
CA LEU A 65 11.49 -17.15 20.69
C LEU A 65 11.87 -17.40 19.23
N LEU A 66 12.44 -18.57 18.92
CA LEU A 66 12.86 -18.91 17.56
C LEU A 66 11.69 -18.89 16.58
N ALA A 67 10.55 -19.51 16.93
CA ALA A 67 9.37 -19.51 16.08
C ALA A 67 8.79 -18.10 15.88
N ASP A 68 8.76 -17.31 16.96
CA ASP A 68 8.30 -15.92 16.92
C ASP A 68 9.18 -15.04 16.03
N VAL A 69 10.51 -15.20 16.10
CA VAL A 69 11.46 -14.46 15.24
C VAL A 69 11.27 -14.86 13.78
N ILE A 70 11.22 -16.16 13.45
CA ILE A 70 11.04 -16.64 12.06
C ILE A 70 9.76 -16.05 11.47
N SER A 71 8.63 -16.25 12.15
CA SER A 71 7.31 -15.79 11.70
C SER A 71 7.21 -14.26 11.54
N THR A 72 7.85 -13.52 12.45
CA THR A 72 7.85 -12.06 12.42
C THR A 72 8.76 -11.51 11.32
N MET A 73 9.95 -12.07 11.14
CA MET A 73 10.92 -11.62 10.12
C MET A 73 10.51 -11.99 8.70
N MET A 74 9.71 -13.04 8.56
CA MET A 74 9.01 -13.33 7.32
C MET A 74 8.07 -12.15 6.94
N LYS A 75 7.29 -11.61 7.89
CA LYS A 75 6.19 -10.66 7.60
C LYS A 75 6.54 -9.18 7.69
N ALA A 76 7.23 -8.76 8.75
CA ALA A 76 7.42 -7.36 9.08
C ALA A 76 8.15 -6.54 8.00
N PRO A 77 9.23 -7.05 7.38
CA PRO A 77 9.92 -6.33 6.32
C PRO A 77 9.05 -6.09 5.07
N LEU A 78 8.01 -6.89 4.85
CA LEU A 78 7.10 -6.68 3.72
C LEU A 78 6.27 -5.38 3.87
N MET A 79 6.14 -4.87 5.09
CA MET A 79 5.38 -3.65 5.44
C MET A 79 6.33 -2.47 5.67
N MET A 80 6.58 -1.72 4.61
CA MET A 80 7.65 -0.72 4.57
C MET A 80 7.23 0.68 5.04
N GLU A 81 8.22 1.47 5.43
CA GLU A 81 8.07 2.91 5.59
C GLU A 81 8.08 3.58 4.21
N PRO A 82 7.28 4.62 3.97
CA PRO A 82 7.26 5.29 2.67
C PRO A 82 8.61 5.89 2.29
N ILE A 83 9.38 6.40 3.26
CA ILE A 83 10.70 7.04 3.08
C ILE A 83 11.57 6.67 4.28
N PRO A 84 12.90 6.46 4.11
CA PRO A 84 13.82 6.33 5.23
C PRO A 84 13.73 7.50 6.21
N GLY A 85 13.79 7.21 7.51
CA GLY A 85 13.70 8.24 8.55
C GLY A 85 12.31 8.89 8.69
N TYR A 86 11.29 8.33 8.03
CA TYR A 86 9.91 8.55 8.43
C TYR A 86 9.64 7.84 9.77
N LEU A 87 8.42 8.00 10.29
CA LEU A 87 7.96 7.23 11.44
C LEU A 87 8.11 5.72 11.22
N LEU A 88 8.60 5.05 12.24
CA LEU A 88 8.71 3.60 12.28
C LEU A 88 7.37 2.95 11.95
N SER A 89 7.34 2.05 10.95
CA SER A 89 6.07 1.44 10.54
C SER A 89 5.47 0.62 11.71
N PRO A 90 4.14 0.60 11.88
CA PRO A 90 3.51 -0.17 12.96
C PRO A 90 3.85 -1.67 12.94
N SER A 91 4.11 -2.23 11.77
CA SER A 91 4.59 -3.61 11.61
C SER A 91 5.99 -3.80 12.19
N MET A 92 6.87 -2.81 12.02
CA MET A 92 8.19 -2.81 12.64
C MET A 92 8.11 -2.58 14.15
N VAL A 93 7.16 -1.76 14.63
CA VAL A 93 6.89 -1.63 16.08
C VAL A 93 6.47 -2.98 16.67
N TYR A 94 5.56 -3.71 16.00
CA TYR A 94 5.18 -5.06 16.41
C TYR A 94 6.36 -6.04 16.36
N ALA A 95 7.15 -5.97 15.29
CA ALA A 95 8.33 -6.81 15.17
C ALA A 95 9.31 -6.59 16.31
N PHE A 96 9.66 -5.33 16.58
CA PHE A 96 10.56 -5.02 17.69
C PHE A 96 10.00 -5.43 19.03
N TRP A 97 8.68 -5.29 19.27
CA TRP A 97 8.09 -5.83 20.47
C TRP A 97 8.30 -7.35 20.58
N VAL A 98 8.06 -8.11 19.51
CA VAL A 98 8.32 -9.56 19.50
C VAL A 98 9.79 -9.88 19.80
N LEU A 99 10.72 -9.17 19.15
CA LEU A 99 12.16 -9.41 19.29
C LEU A 99 12.68 -9.03 20.69
N THR A 100 12.13 -7.99 21.31
CA THR A 100 12.69 -7.39 22.55
C THR A 100 11.93 -7.74 23.82
N ARG A 101 10.70 -8.29 23.75
CA ARG A 101 9.86 -8.50 24.94
C ARG A 101 10.46 -9.46 25.99
N MET A 102 11.38 -10.34 25.59
CA MET A 102 12.07 -11.26 26.50
C MET A 102 13.40 -10.70 27.04
N TRP A 103 13.82 -9.52 26.59
CA TRP A 103 15.07 -8.91 27.05
C TRP A 103 14.80 -8.20 28.38
N SER A 104 15.41 -8.70 29.45
CA SER A 104 15.22 -8.21 30.82
C SER A 104 15.44 -6.71 30.96
N ASP A 105 16.41 -6.18 30.21
CA ASP A 105 16.91 -4.81 30.34
C ASP A 105 16.15 -3.83 29.44
N VAL A 106 15.35 -4.34 28.49
CA VAL A 106 14.68 -3.52 27.47
C VAL A 106 13.18 -3.58 27.61
N SER A 107 12.58 -4.75 27.86
CA SER A 107 11.13 -4.92 27.73
C SER A 107 10.32 -4.11 28.75
N LYS A 108 10.75 -4.09 30.02
CA LYS A 108 10.06 -3.34 31.06
C LYS A 108 10.22 -1.83 30.90
N GLU A 109 11.41 -1.32 30.63
CA GLU A 109 11.64 0.13 30.54
C GLU A 109 11.11 0.74 29.23
N LEU A 110 11.20 -0.01 28.12
CA LEU A 110 10.78 0.44 26.80
C LEU A 110 9.25 0.54 26.68
N TRP A 111 8.54 -0.49 27.17
CA TRP A 111 7.10 -0.61 26.95
C TRP A 111 6.23 -0.15 28.13
N SER A 112 6.82 0.13 29.31
CA SER A 112 6.10 0.75 30.44
C SER A 112 6.04 2.29 30.36
N GLY A 113 6.97 2.93 29.64
CA GLY A 113 7.08 4.39 29.56
C GLY A 113 6.13 5.09 28.56
N GLY A 114 5.14 4.37 28.01
CA GLY A 114 4.26 4.85 26.94
C GLY A 114 4.83 4.61 25.53
N VAL A 115 3.96 4.52 24.53
CA VAL A 115 4.38 4.16 23.15
C VAL A 115 5.25 5.22 22.50
N GLU A 116 5.15 6.49 22.89
CA GLU A 116 6.04 7.54 22.39
C GLU A 116 7.51 7.27 22.72
N LYS A 117 7.78 6.93 23.99
CA LYS A 117 9.13 6.61 24.46
C LYS A 117 9.62 5.34 23.78
N ALA A 118 8.74 4.35 23.62
CA ALA A 118 9.04 3.13 22.88
C ALA A 118 9.44 3.42 21.44
N ILE A 119 8.64 4.18 20.69
CA ILE A 119 8.91 4.53 19.30
C ILE A 119 10.23 5.27 19.19
N LYS A 120 10.49 6.28 20.03
CA LYS A 120 11.76 7.02 20.00
C LYS A 120 12.96 6.12 20.23
N VAL A 121 12.91 5.28 21.27
CA VAL A 121 14.03 4.38 21.57
C VAL A 121 14.19 3.35 20.44
N LEU A 122 13.10 2.83 19.88
CA LEU A 122 13.16 1.91 18.75
C LEU A 122 13.70 2.56 17.49
N ASP A 123 13.40 3.84 17.26
CA ASP A 123 13.90 4.58 16.12
C ASP A 123 15.42 4.75 16.18
N HIS A 124 15.94 5.10 17.35
CA HIS A 124 17.38 5.22 17.61
C HIS A 124 18.07 3.85 17.68
N ALA A 125 17.39 2.83 18.19
CA ALA A 125 17.90 1.47 18.28
C ALA A 125 17.77 0.72 16.94
N ARG A 126 17.05 1.27 15.95
CA ARG A 126 16.79 0.62 14.65
C ARG A 126 18.07 0.12 13.97
N PRO A 127 19.18 0.89 13.88
CA PRO A 127 20.40 0.39 13.25
C PRO A 127 21.12 -0.69 14.07
N ILE A 128 20.92 -0.68 15.40
CA ILE A 128 21.54 -1.59 16.37
C ILE A 128 20.75 -2.91 16.46
N LEU A 129 19.43 -2.82 16.40
CA LEU A 129 18.51 -3.94 16.38
C LEU A 129 18.57 -4.59 15.02
N LEU A 130 18.41 -3.83 13.93
CA LEU A 130 18.36 -4.32 12.55
C LEU A 130 19.71 -4.47 11.86
N GLY A 131 20.81 -4.19 12.57
CA GLY A 131 22.18 -4.42 12.14
C GLY A 131 22.39 -4.23 10.63
N ARG A 132 22.47 -2.96 10.18
CA ARG A 132 22.70 -2.47 8.79
C ARG A 132 21.42 -2.11 8.02
N GLY A 133 21.02 -0.83 8.03
CA GLY A 133 19.83 -0.35 7.31
C GLY A 133 19.78 -0.67 5.80
N GLN A 134 20.94 -0.73 5.11
CA GLN A 134 21.00 -1.18 3.71
C GLN A 134 20.66 -2.67 3.54
N ASP A 135 21.02 -3.50 4.52
CA ASP A 135 20.72 -4.93 4.49
C ASP A 135 19.22 -5.20 4.66
N LEU A 136 18.47 -4.35 5.40
CA LEU A 136 17.02 -4.50 5.56
C LEU A 136 16.26 -4.25 4.26
N MET A 137 16.62 -3.20 3.50
CA MET A 137 16.00 -2.94 2.19
C MET A 137 16.29 -4.06 1.20
N HIS A 138 17.52 -4.57 1.18
CA HIS A 138 17.89 -5.72 0.36
C HIS A 138 17.11 -6.97 0.78
N TYR A 139 17.10 -7.29 2.07
CA TYR A 139 16.35 -8.42 2.64
C TYR A 139 14.87 -8.37 2.25
N ARG A 140 14.27 -7.18 2.34
CA ARG A 140 12.89 -6.95 1.92
C ARG A 140 12.67 -7.22 0.44
N LYS A 141 13.55 -6.75 -0.44
CA LYS A 141 13.46 -7.03 -1.89
C LYS A 141 13.54 -8.54 -2.17
N LEU A 142 14.41 -9.24 -1.44
CA LEU A 142 14.49 -10.71 -1.52
C LEU A 142 13.18 -11.36 -1.05
N LEU A 143 12.62 -10.92 0.08
CA LEU A 143 11.36 -11.46 0.60
C LEU A 143 10.18 -11.24 -0.36
N LEU A 144 10.05 -10.05 -0.95
CA LEU A 144 8.99 -9.78 -1.93
C LEU A 144 9.16 -10.68 -3.17
N ARG A 145 10.40 -10.80 -3.68
CA ARG A 145 10.72 -11.69 -4.79
C ARG A 145 10.36 -13.15 -4.47
N VAL A 146 10.72 -13.62 -3.28
CA VAL A 146 10.40 -14.97 -2.80
C VAL A 146 8.89 -15.19 -2.68
N LEU A 147 8.16 -14.23 -2.10
CA LEU A 147 6.70 -14.28 -1.96
C LEU A 147 6.02 -14.44 -3.32
N GLU A 148 6.47 -13.69 -4.32
CA GLU A 148 5.89 -13.71 -5.67
C GLU A 148 6.29 -15.00 -6.43
N LYS A 149 7.58 -15.37 -6.39
CA LYS A 149 8.17 -16.34 -7.31
C LYS A 149 8.17 -17.77 -6.83
N ILE A 150 8.17 -18.05 -5.53
CA ILE A 150 8.34 -19.42 -5.02
C ILE A 150 6.98 -20.06 -4.68
N PRO A 151 6.48 -21.01 -5.50
CA PRO A 151 5.20 -21.65 -5.25
C PRO A 151 5.33 -22.79 -4.22
N ALA A 152 4.24 -23.07 -3.51
CA ALA A 152 4.15 -24.19 -2.57
C ALA A 152 4.06 -25.55 -3.27
N ASP A 153 3.60 -25.57 -4.52
CA ASP A 153 3.39 -26.74 -5.37
C ASP A 153 3.86 -26.43 -6.80
N THR A 154 4.33 -27.42 -7.55
CA THR A 154 4.84 -27.22 -8.91
C THR A 154 3.79 -27.45 -9.99
N ARG A 155 2.64 -28.03 -9.65
CA ARG A 155 1.59 -28.41 -10.60
C ARG A 155 0.76 -27.19 -11.04
N PRO A 156 0.36 -27.11 -12.32
CA PRO A 156 -0.47 -26.01 -12.83
C PRO A 156 -1.73 -25.77 -11.98
N GLY A 157 -2.01 -24.50 -11.68
CA GLY A 157 -3.12 -24.08 -10.84
C GLY A 157 -2.82 -24.15 -9.34
N LEU A 158 -2.19 -25.23 -8.87
CA LEU A 158 -1.74 -25.36 -7.47
C LEU A 158 -0.53 -24.47 -7.16
N ASN A 159 0.29 -24.22 -8.18
CA ASN A 159 1.39 -23.26 -8.18
C ASN A 159 0.97 -21.77 -8.11
N THR A 160 -0.29 -21.49 -7.81
CA THR A 160 -0.78 -20.15 -7.41
C THR A 160 -0.62 -19.90 -5.91
N SER A 161 -0.54 -20.97 -5.09
CA SER A 161 -0.20 -20.86 -3.67
C SER A 161 1.28 -20.58 -3.50
N LYS A 162 1.63 -19.68 -2.59
CA LYS A 162 3.01 -19.26 -2.31
C LYS A 162 3.54 -20.04 -1.12
N LEU A 163 4.75 -20.62 -1.25
CA LEU A 163 5.35 -21.46 -0.20
C LEU A 163 5.45 -20.71 1.12
N TYR A 164 5.82 -19.43 1.03
CA TYR A 164 5.91 -18.52 2.16
C TYR A 164 4.61 -18.47 2.99
N VAL A 165 3.44 -18.36 2.35
CA VAL A 165 2.15 -18.28 3.05
C VAL A 165 1.73 -19.65 3.57
N HIS A 166 2.02 -20.69 2.81
CA HIS A 166 1.76 -22.08 3.20
C HIS A 166 2.45 -22.44 4.53
N LEU A 167 3.75 -22.12 4.69
CA LEU A 167 4.50 -22.39 5.93
C LEU A 167 3.86 -21.69 7.15
N LEU A 168 3.45 -20.43 7.00
CA LEU A 168 2.80 -19.66 8.07
C LEU A 168 1.43 -20.24 8.43
N LEU A 169 0.62 -20.61 7.43
CA LEU A 169 -0.70 -21.18 7.62
C LEU A 169 -0.63 -22.57 8.28
N THR A 170 0.27 -23.44 7.82
CA THR A 170 0.49 -24.77 8.40
C THR A 170 0.90 -24.65 9.87
N SER A 171 1.82 -23.73 10.19
CA SER A 171 2.21 -23.49 11.59
C SER A 171 1.09 -22.92 12.45
N ALA A 172 0.32 -21.97 11.93
CA ALA A 172 -0.83 -21.41 12.64
C ALA A 172 -1.90 -22.47 12.95
N LEU A 173 -2.21 -23.35 12.00
CA LEU A 173 -3.14 -24.45 12.18
C LEU A 173 -2.61 -25.48 13.19
N ALA A 174 -1.35 -25.92 13.03
CA ALA A 174 -0.72 -26.88 13.93
C ALA A 174 -0.72 -26.37 15.38
N TYR A 175 -0.39 -25.09 15.58
CA TYR A 175 -0.42 -24.45 16.89
C TYR A 175 -1.84 -24.43 17.48
N CYS A 176 -2.84 -23.93 16.73
CA CYS A 176 -4.21 -23.82 17.22
C CYS A 176 -4.83 -25.18 17.55
N MET A 177 -4.59 -26.19 16.69
CA MET A 177 -5.02 -27.57 16.90
C MET A 177 -4.34 -28.18 18.13
N GLY A 178 -3.02 -28.03 18.24
CA GLY A 178 -2.25 -28.51 19.38
C GLY A 178 -2.71 -27.91 20.71
N LYS A 179 -2.92 -26.58 20.75
CA LYS A 179 -3.34 -25.86 21.95
C LYS A 179 -4.73 -26.30 22.39
N SER A 180 -5.66 -26.45 21.43
CA SER A 180 -7.02 -26.92 21.71
C SER A 180 -7.08 -28.40 22.12
N ARG A 181 -6.07 -29.20 21.76
CA ARG A 181 -5.89 -30.59 22.24
C ARG A 181 -5.17 -30.68 23.60
N GLY A 182 -4.81 -29.55 24.21
CA GLY A 182 -4.21 -29.50 25.54
C GLY A 182 -2.73 -29.90 25.58
N LEU A 183 -1.99 -29.75 24.47
CA LEU A 183 -0.54 -29.94 24.49
C LEU A 183 0.14 -28.94 25.42
N ASP A 184 1.18 -29.38 26.14
CA ASP A 184 2.01 -28.50 26.95
C ASP A 184 2.81 -27.52 26.09
N GLU A 185 3.24 -26.42 26.72
CA GLU A 185 3.86 -25.29 26.02
C GLU A 185 5.15 -25.70 25.29
N ARG A 186 5.99 -26.57 25.86
CA ARG A 186 7.25 -26.99 25.20
C ARG A 186 6.95 -27.74 23.91
N LYS A 187 6.03 -28.71 23.96
CA LYS A 187 5.63 -29.50 22.78
C LYS A 187 4.96 -28.65 21.70
N LEU A 188 4.15 -27.67 22.12
CA LEU A 188 3.54 -26.71 21.19
C LEU A 188 4.58 -25.95 20.38
N GLN A 189 5.64 -25.47 21.03
CA GLN A 189 6.66 -24.66 20.36
C GLN A 189 7.58 -25.52 19.47
N VAL A 190 7.85 -26.77 19.84
CA VAL A 190 8.53 -27.76 18.99
C VAL A 190 7.71 -28.05 17.73
N LEU A 191 6.41 -28.35 17.89
CA LEU A 191 5.48 -28.57 16.78
C LEU A 191 5.41 -27.35 15.85
N ARG A 192 5.33 -26.15 16.44
CA ARG A 192 5.25 -24.88 15.73
C ARG A 192 6.50 -24.60 14.88
N LEU A 193 7.69 -24.85 15.42
CA LEU A 193 8.96 -24.73 14.69
C LEU A 193 9.06 -25.75 13.56
N ALA A 194 8.73 -27.01 13.84
CA ALA A 194 8.70 -28.06 12.81
C ALA A 194 7.77 -27.65 11.66
N ALA A 195 6.57 -27.13 11.97
CA ALA A 195 5.61 -26.67 10.97
C ALA A 195 6.12 -25.48 10.13
N LEU A 196 6.84 -24.53 10.71
CA LEU A 196 7.42 -23.39 9.95
C LEU A 196 8.53 -23.82 8.99
N LEU A 197 9.19 -24.95 9.25
CA LEU A 197 10.39 -25.39 8.52
C LEU A 197 10.21 -26.68 7.72
N HIS A 198 9.07 -27.36 7.82
CA HIS A 198 8.88 -28.71 7.26
C HIS A 198 9.10 -28.81 5.75
N ASP A 199 8.85 -27.71 5.03
CA ASP A 199 8.86 -27.61 3.58
C ASP A 199 9.86 -26.58 3.03
N VAL A 200 10.74 -26.06 3.90
CA VAL A 200 11.72 -25.02 3.53
C VAL A 200 12.71 -25.48 2.45
N GLY A 201 12.86 -26.79 2.26
CA GLY A 201 13.73 -27.40 1.24
C GLY A 201 13.12 -27.52 -0.15
N LYS A 202 11.82 -27.20 -0.34
CA LYS A 202 11.14 -27.31 -1.64
C LYS A 202 11.87 -26.60 -2.79
N PRO A 203 12.33 -25.33 -2.64
CA PRO A 203 13.00 -24.63 -3.74
C PRO A 203 14.35 -25.23 -4.15
N LEU A 204 14.97 -26.02 -3.25
CA LEU A 204 16.24 -26.70 -3.51
C LEU A 204 16.02 -28.00 -4.28
N ASP A 205 15.01 -28.76 -3.89
CA ASP A 205 14.59 -29.99 -4.57
C ASP A 205 13.14 -30.33 -4.19
N TRP A 206 12.16 -30.04 -5.05
CA TRP A 206 10.76 -30.34 -4.78
C TRP A 206 10.48 -31.84 -4.61
N ARG A 207 11.22 -32.73 -5.29
CA ARG A 207 11.01 -34.18 -5.25
C ARG A 207 11.55 -34.78 -3.95
N ASN A 208 12.72 -34.30 -3.49
CA ASN A 208 13.36 -34.74 -2.25
C ASN A 208 13.32 -33.67 -1.14
N HIS A 209 12.26 -32.85 -1.14
CA HIS A 209 12.17 -31.65 -0.29
C HIS A 209 12.26 -31.96 1.20
N VAL A 210 11.82 -33.15 1.65
CA VAL A 210 11.90 -33.57 3.05
C VAL A 210 13.35 -33.58 3.53
N ALA A 211 14.24 -34.29 2.81
CA ALA A 211 15.66 -34.39 3.15
C ALA A 211 16.33 -33.00 3.12
N LYS A 212 15.98 -32.17 2.12
CA LYS A 212 16.47 -30.80 2.03
C LYS A 212 15.93 -29.88 3.14
N SER A 213 14.70 -30.09 3.59
CA SER A 213 14.11 -29.34 4.70
C SER A 213 14.79 -29.69 6.02
N VAL A 214 15.13 -30.96 6.25
CA VAL A 214 15.95 -31.37 7.41
C VAL A 214 17.33 -30.71 7.37
N GLU A 215 18.00 -30.71 6.21
CA GLU A 215 19.32 -30.08 6.02
C GLU A 215 19.28 -28.58 6.34
N VAL A 216 18.32 -27.86 5.75
CA VAL A 216 18.15 -26.41 5.94
C VAL A 216 17.70 -26.08 7.36
N ALA A 217 16.73 -26.81 7.93
CA ALA A 217 16.28 -26.61 9.30
C ALA A 217 17.40 -26.82 10.32
N LYS A 218 18.22 -27.87 10.12
CA LYS A 218 19.43 -28.08 10.93
C LYS A 218 20.37 -26.88 10.80
N ARG A 219 20.67 -26.42 9.59
CA ARG A 219 21.50 -25.23 9.37
C ARG A 219 20.89 -23.95 9.95
N ILE A 220 19.58 -23.83 10.11
CA ILE A 220 18.98 -22.65 10.73
C ILE A 220 19.10 -22.70 12.26
N LEU A 221 18.92 -23.89 12.87
CA LEU A 221 18.71 -24.05 14.31
C LEU A 221 19.93 -24.57 15.08
N GLU A 222 20.91 -25.16 14.40
CA GLU A 222 22.10 -25.74 15.02
C GLU A 222 22.86 -24.70 15.84
N GLY A 223 23.13 -25.04 17.11
CA GLY A 223 23.80 -24.16 18.06
C GLY A 223 22.91 -23.12 18.73
N LEU A 224 21.59 -23.08 18.45
CA LEU A 224 20.65 -22.10 19.01
C LEU A 224 19.76 -22.65 20.14
N CYS A 225 19.22 -23.85 19.97
CA CYS A 225 18.36 -24.53 20.95
C CYS A 225 19.02 -25.80 21.51
N ASP A 226 18.41 -26.39 22.54
CA ASP A 226 18.90 -27.64 23.12
C ASP A 226 18.87 -28.80 22.11
N GLU A 227 19.83 -29.73 22.24
CA GLU A 227 20.00 -30.84 21.31
C GLU A 227 18.75 -31.72 21.19
N GLN A 228 17.99 -31.89 22.27
CA GLN A 228 16.77 -32.70 22.25
C GLN A 228 15.66 -31.99 21.47
N ALA A 229 15.44 -30.70 21.70
CA ALA A 229 14.48 -29.92 20.91
C ALA A 229 14.85 -29.90 19.43
N LEU A 230 16.13 -29.70 19.09
CA LEU A 230 16.60 -29.76 17.71
C LEU A 230 16.31 -31.14 17.09
N LYS A 231 16.64 -32.22 17.80
CA LYS A 231 16.38 -33.59 17.34
C LYS A 231 14.88 -33.84 17.11
N ASP A 232 14.03 -33.46 18.05
CA ASP A 232 12.58 -33.63 17.96
C ASP A 232 12.01 -32.86 16.74
N ILE A 233 12.48 -31.62 16.51
CA ILE A 233 12.09 -30.82 15.34
C ILE A 233 12.49 -31.53 14.04
N LEU A 234 13.73 -32.00 13.94
CA LEU A 234 14.22 -32.65 12.73
C LEU A 234 13.49 -33.98 12.46
N GLU A 235 13.21 -34.78 13.49
CA GLU A 235 12.44 -36.03 13.36
C GLU A 235 10.99 -35.77 12.88
N LEU A 236 10.37 -34.69 13.37
CA LEU A 236 9.03 -34.27 12.92
C LEU A 236 9.04 -33.84 11.46
N ILE A 237 10.04 -33.07 11.03
CA ILE A 237 10.19 -32.64 9.63
C ILE A 237 10.44 -33.85 8.73
N GLU A 238 11.32 -34.77 9.12
CA GLU A 238 11.64 -35.96 8.33
C GLU A 238 10.42 -36.87 8.11
N ASN A 239 9.52 -36.93 9.09
CA ASN A 239 8.39 -37.87 9.07
C ASN A 239 7.02 -37.19 8.93
N HIS A 240 6.95 -35.94 8.46
CA HIS A 240 5.66 -35.22 8.38
C HIS A 240 4.66 -35.85 7.39
N HIS A 241 5.13 -36.54 6.33
CA HIS A 241 4.27 -37.35 5.44
C HIS A 241 3.93 -38.74 6.01
N THR A 242 4.76 -39.27 6.90
CA THR A 242 4.66 -40.64 7.44
C THR A 242 4.82 -40.66 8.96
N PRO A 243 3.90 -40.03 9.71
CA PRO A 243 4.02 -39.90 11.16
C PRO A 243 3.96 -41.23 11.90
N ASP A 244 3.53 -42.32 11.26
CA ASP A 244 3.54 -43.67 11.82
C ASP A 244 4.94 -44.22 12.11
N ASN A 245 5.98 -43.65 11.49
CA ASN A 245 7.37 -43.97 11.80
C ASN A 245 7.82 -43.39 13.15
N LEU A 246 7.13 -42.36 13.64
CA LEU A 246 7.42 -41.74 14.93
C LEU A 246 6.83 -42.57 16.08
N LYS A 247 7.43 -42.45 17.27
CA LYS A 247 7.01 -43.19 18.47
C LYS A 247 6.57 -42.24 19.58
N GLY A 248 5.70 -42.74 20.46
CA GLY A 248 5.25 -42.03 21.66
C GLY A 248 4.62 -40.67 21.34
N GLU A 249 5.04 -39.65 22.06
CA GLU A 249 4.50 -38.30 21.95
C GLU A 249 4.81 -37.62 20.61
N LEU A 250 5.97 -37.93 19.99
CA LEU A 250 6.32 -37.38 18.67
C LEU A 250 5.34 -37.83 17.58
N ARG A 251 4.77 -39.04 17.69
CA ARG A 251 3.70 -39.48 16.77
C ARG A 251 2.44 -38.64 16.88
N VAL A 252 2.10 -38.17 18.09
CA VAL A 252 0.96 -37.27 18.29
C VAL A 252 1.22 -35.92 17.61
N LEU A 253 2.42 -35.36 17.79
CA LEU A 253 2.83 -34.11 17.14
C LEU A 253 2.89 -34.25 15.62
N GLY A 254 3.49 -35.33 15.11
CA GLY A 254 3.57 -35.62 13.68
C GLY A 254 2.20 -35.77 13.02
N ASN A 255 1.22 -36.39 13.70
CA ASN A 255 -0.15 -36.44 13.21
C ASN A 255 -0.80 -35.06 13.15
N ILE A 256 -0.60 -34.19 14.16
CA ILE A 256 -1.11 -32.82 14.13
C ILE A 256 -0.47 -32.03 12.98
N LEU A 257 0.84 -32.17 12.78
CA LEU A 257 1.57 -31.52 11.69
C LEU A 257 1.04 -31.95 10.32
N ARG A 258 0.89 -33.27 10.10
CA ARG A 258 0.34 -33.82 8.84
C ARG A 258 -1.09 -33.31 8.58
N ASP A 259 -1.93 -33.30 9.60
CA ASP A 259 -3.31 -32.82 9.47
C ASP A 259 -3.33 -31.31 9.14
N ALA A 260 -2.49 -30.52 9.82
CA ALA A 260 -2.37 -29.07 9.59
C ALA A 260 -1.83 -28.74 8.18
N ASP A 261 -0.80 -29.44 7.71
CA ASP A 261 -0.29 -29.32 6.34
C ASP A 261 -1.38 -29.68 5.31
N GLY A 262 -2.11 -30.77 5.56
CA GLY A 262 -3.24 -31.19 4.73
C GLY A 262 -4.33 -30.12 4.64
N TYR A 263 -4.73 -29.51 5.77
CA TYR A 263 -5.72 -28.44 5.79
C TYR A 263 -5.23 -27.14 5.15
N ALA A 264 -3.97 -26.75 5.37
CA ALA A 264 -3.37 -25.58 4.72
C ALA A 264 -3.31 -25.77 3.19
N SER A 265 -2.89 -26.96 2.75
CA SER A 265 -2.91 -27.35 1.34
C SER A 265 -4.33 -27.30 0.76
N GLN A 266 -5.32 -27.90 1.44
CA GLN A 266 -6.72 -27.84 0.99
C GLN A 266 -7.24 -26.41 0.89
N ALA A 267 -6.81 -25.52 1.78
CA ALA A 267 -7.28 -24.14 1.79
C ALA A 267 -6.81 -23.30 0.60
N ASP A 268 -5.75 -23.74 -0.07
CA ASP A 268 -5.19 -23.07 -1.25
C ASP A 268 -5.35 -23.85 -2.57
N ARG A 269 -5.67 -25.16 -2.53
CA ARG A 269 -5.77 -25.99 -3.73
C ARG A 269 -7.11 -25.82 -4.45
N LEU A 270 -7.12 -25.02 -5.51
CA LEU A 270 -8.30 -24.72 -6.32
C LEU A 270 -8.53 -25.70 -7.49
N VAL A 271 -8.32 -27.00 -7.27
CA VAL A 271 -8.37 -28.03 -8.33
C VAL A 271 -9.73 -28.08 -9.02
N GLU A 272 -10.82 -28.09 -8.24
CA GLU A 272 -12.19 -28.13 -8.77
C GLU A 272 -12.50 -26.96 -9.71
N LEU A 273 -11.80 -25.84 -9.55
CA LEU A 273 -11.98 -24.67 -10.38
C LEU A 273 -11.15 -24.71 -11.67
N ALA A 274 -9.94 -25.27 -11.59
CA ALA A 274 -8.92 -25.18 -12.63
C ALA A 274 -8.76 -26.45 -13.48
N SER A 275 -9.20 -27.63 -13.02
CA SER A 275 -8.90 -28.90 -13.68
C SER A 275 -9.34 -28.95 -15.14
N ASP A 276 -10.51 -28.39 -15.44
CA ASP A 276 -11.10 -28.42 -16.79
C ASP A 276 -10.31 -27.58 -17.79
N VAL A 277 -9.89 -26.37 -17.39
CA VAL A 277 -9.10 -25.48 -18.26
C VAL A 277 -7.67 -25.98 -18.43
N ILE A 278 -7.10 -26.60 -17.39
CA ILE A 278 -5.79 -27.27 -17.47
C ILE A 278 -5.86 -28.46 -18.43
N ALA A 279 -6.91 -29.28 -18.34
CA ALA A 279 -7.09 -30.44 -19.19
C ALA A 279 -7.21 -30.05 -20.67
N GLU A 280 -7.94 -28.98 -20.99
CA GLU A 280 -8.05 -28.48 -22.36
C GLU A 280 -6.71 -27.94 -22.88
N ALA A 281 -5.97 -27.18 -22.07
CA ALA A 281 -4.63 -26.69 -22.42
C ALA A 281 -3.63 -27.82 -22.71
N LEU A 282 -3.70 -28.91 -21.94
CA LEU A 282 -2.79 -30.06 -22.10
C LEU A 282 -3.20 -31.04 -23.19
N LYS A 283 -4.43 -30.96 -23.72
CA LYS A 283 -4.99 -31.94 -24.67
C LYS A 283 -4.11 -32.22 -25.88
N LYS A 284 -3.49 -31.18 -26.44
CA LYS A 284 -2.57 -31.29 -27.60
C LYS A 284 -1.19 -31.89 -27.25
N HIS A 285 -0.84 -31.92 -25.97
CA HIS A 285 0.43 -32.44 -25.45
C HIS A 285 0.30 -33.88 -24.92
N LEU A 286 -0.92 -34.37 -24.76
CA LEU A 286 -1.20 -35.70 -24.25
C LEU A 286 -1.39 -36.69 -25.40
N SER A 287 -0.90 -37.92 -25.23
CA SER A 287 -1.02 -38.97 -26.25
C SER A 287 -2.48 -39.29 -26.56
N SER A 288 -2.77 -39.69 -27.80
CA SER A 288 -4.09 -40.15 -28.25
C SER A 288 -4.64 -41.39 -27.51
N LYS A 289 -3.87 -41.96 -26.58
CA LYS A 289 -4.24 -43.14 -25.77
C LYS A 289 -5.04 -42.80 -24.50
N VAL A 290 -5.19 -41.52 -24.15
CA VAL A 290 -6.02 -41.11 -23.00
C VAL A 290 -7.46 -40.88 -23.47
N SER A 291 -8.36 -41.79 -23.11
CA SER A 291 -9.77 -41.73 -23.52
C SER A 291 -10.55 -40.58 -22.86
N ASP A 292 -10.25 -40.29 -21.59
CA ASP A 292 -10.80 -39.15 -20.84
C ASP A 292 -9.66 -38.30 -20.25
N VAL A 293 -9.28 -37.27 -21.01
CA VAL A 293 -8.23 -36.32 -20.64
C VAL A 293 -8.58 -35.56 -19.36
N LYS A 294 -9.86 -35.20 -19.15
CA LYS A 294 -10.27 -34.42 -17.99
C LYS A 294 -10.14 -35.21 -16.70
N ALA A 295 -10.70 -36.42 -16.68
CA ALA A 295 -10.60 -37.30 -15.51
C ALA A 295 -9.14 -37.66 -15.21
N TYR A 296 -8.33 -37.90 -16.25
CA TYR A 296 -6.92 -38.21 -16.10
C TYR A 296 -6.11 -37.03 -15.54
N VAL A 297 -6.28 -35.82 -16.07
CA VAL A 297 -5.59 -34.64 -15.55
C VAL A 297 -6.03 -34.32 -14.12
N LYS A 298 -7.32 -34.46 -13.79
CA LYS A 298 -7.82 -34.28 -12.43
C LYS A 298 -7.19 -35.28 -11.46
N SER A 299 -7.00 -36.54 -11.86
CA SER A 299 -6.32 -37.53 -11.02
C SER A 299 -4.83 -37.21 -10.84
N MET A 300 -4.15 -36.66 -11.85
CA MET A 300 -2.76 -36.21 -11.73
C MET A 300 -2.60 -34.93 -10.87
N LEU A 301 -3.62 -34.08 -10.80
CA LEU A 301 -3.65 -32.90 -9.93
C LEU A 301 -3.92 -33.24 -8.46
N THR A 302 -4.72 -34.28 -8.21
CA THR A 302 -5.10 -34.69 -6.84
C THR A 302 -4.23 -35.79 -6.27
N GLY A 303 -3.62 -36.61 -7.13
CA GLY A 303 -2.77 -37.74 -6.75
C GLY A 303 -1.39 -37.34 -6.22
N SER A 304 -0.69 -38.36 -5.75
CA SER A 304 0.69 -38.30 -5.24
C SER A 304 1.46 -39.55 -5.64
N GLY A 305 2.78 -39.52 -5.54
CA GLY A 305 3.65 -40.67 -5.81
C GLY A 305 4.39 -40.60 -7.13
N ARG A 306 5.12 -41.67 -7.47
CA ARG A 306 6.08 -41.69 -8.59
C ARG A 306 5.41 -41.44 -9.94
N ASP A 307 4.28 -42.08 -10.21
CA ASP A 307 3.59 -41.95 -11.50
C ASP A 307 3.10 -40.51 -11.76
N VAL A 308 2.61 -39.84 -10.71
CA VAL A 308 2.19 -38.42 -10.79
C VAL A 308 3.39 -37.52 -11.03
N TRP A 309 4.50 -37.75 -10.33
CA TRP A 309 5.74 -37.00 -10.55
C TRP A 309 6.26 -37.18 -11.97
N ASP A 310 6.33 -38.42 -12.45
CA ASP A 310 6.87 -38.72 -13.76
C ASP A 310 5.95 -38.16 -14.87
N PHE A 311 4.63 -38.11 -14.66
CA PHE A 311 3.70 -37.41 -15.55
C PHE A 311 4.05 -35.93 -15.70
N TRP A 312 4.13 -35.17 -14.60
CA TRP A 312 4.40 -33.72 -14.66
C TRP A 312 5.83 -33.40 -15.12
N LEU A 313 6.80 -34.26 -14.79
CA LEU A 313 8.20 -34.11 -15.20
C LEU A 313 8.43 -34.33 -16.69
N ASN A 314 7.60 -35.14 -17.34
CA ASN A 314 7.71 -35.45 -18.77
C ASN A 314 7.03 -34.41 -19.67
N LEU A 315 6.27 -33.45 -19.11
CA LEU A 315 5.68 -32.35 -19.88
C LEU A 315 6.74 -31.29 -20.23
N SER A 316 6.58 -30.67 -21.40
CA SER A 316 7.44 -29.54 -21.79
C SER A 316 7.15 -28.31 -20.94
N GLY A 317 8.14 -27.41 -20.82
CA GLY A 317 7.95 -26.14 -20.11
C GLY A 317 6.82 -25.28 -20.72
N GLU A 318 6.70 -25.29 -22.04
CA GLU A 318 5.61 -24.61 -22.76
C GLU A 318 4.23 -25.14 -22.35
N ALA A 319 4.06 -26.47 -22.28
CA ALA A 319 2.80 -27.09 -21.85
C ALA A 319 2.44 -26.71 -20.41
N LEU A 320 3.42 -26.69 -19.51
CA LEU A 320 3.23 -26.28 -18.11
C LEU A 320 2.88 -24.79 -17.98
N GLN A 321 3.51 -23.93 -18.79
CA GLN A 321 3.23 -22.50 -18.81
C GLN A 321 1.82 -22.22 -19.32
N GLU A 322 1.40 -22.85 -20.42
CA GLU A 322 0.05 -22.70 -21.00
C GLU A 322 -1.02 -23.19 -20.02
N ALA A 323 -0.83 -24.37 -19.42
CA ALA A 323 -1.72 -24.91 -18.40
C ALA A 323 -1.82 -24.00 -17.16
N THR A 324 -0.69 -23.47 -16.69
CA THR A 324 -0.68 -22.54 -15.54
C THR A 324 -1.42 -21.25 -15.88
N LYS A 325 -1.21 -20.69 -17.08
CA LYS A 325 -1.89 -19.48 -17.53
C LYS A 325 -3.41 -19.67 -17.58
N ALA A 326 -3.86 -20.76 -18.20
CA ALA A 326 -5.28 -21.09 -18.29
C ALA A 326 -5.92 -21.24 -16.89
N ALA A 327 -5.21 -21.90 -15.95
CA ALA A 327 -5.65 -22.02 -14.57
C ALA A 327 -5.79 -20.65 -13.87
N VAL A 328 -4.78 -19.78 -14.00
CA VAL A 328 -4.76 -18.44 -13.39
C VAL A 328 -5.93 -17.59 -13.90
N GLU A 329 -6.16 -17.55 -15.21
CA GLU A 329 -7.27 -16.81 -15.81
C GLU A 329 -8.63 -17.28 -15.27
N LYS A 330 -8.81 -18.60 -15.17
CA LYS A 330 -10.02 -19.21 -14.62
C LYS A 330 -10.21 -18.90 -13.13
N ILE A 331 -9.15 -18.97 -12.34
CA ILE A 331 -9.16 -18.66 -10.91
C ILE A 331 -9.52 -17.19 -10.68
N ARG A 332 -8.90 -16.27 -11.43
CA ARG A 332 -9.16 -14.82 -11.37
C ARG A 332 -10.62 -14.48 -11.71
N ALA A 333 -11.18 -15.14 -12.72
CA ALA A 333 -12.53 -14.86 -13.21
C ALA A 333 -13.65 -15.41 -12.32
N SER A 334 -13.36 -16.31 -11.40
CA SER A 334 -14.39 -17.11 -10.71
C SER A 334 -14.53 -16.76 -9.22
N SER A 335 -15.57 -17.31 -8.60
CA SER A 335 -15.76 -17.33 -7.14
C SER A 335 -15.69 -18.78 -6.67
N THR A 336 -15.25 -19.01 -5.42
CA THR A 336 -15.19 -20.37 -4.84
C THR A 336 -16.32 -20.65 -3.86
N VAL A 337 -17.34 -19.78 -3.80
CA VAL A 337 -18.45 -19.89 -2.83
C VAL A 337 -19.22 -21.20 -2.94
N ASP A 338 -19.35 -21.76 -4.15
CA ASP A 338 -20.09 -23.00 -4.39
C ASP A 338 -19.26 -24.28 -4.12
N ILE A 339 -17.98 -24.14 -3.77
CA ILE A 339 -17.10 -25.27 -3.48
C ILE A 339 -17.22 -25.61 -1.99
N PRO A 340 -17.60 -26.84 -1.59
CA PRO A 340 -17.62 -27.19 -0.17
C PRO A 340 -16.20 -27.21 0.41
N GLY A 341 -16.01 -26.60 1.58
CA GLY A 341 -14.77 -26.68 2.35
C GLY A 341 -14.96 -27.54 3.61
N ALA A 342 -13.84 -27.88 4.25
CA ALA A 342 -13.82 -28.66 5.48
C ALA A 342 -13.68 -27.74 6.70
N GLU A 343 -14.50 -27.96 7.71
CA GLU A 343 -14.34 -27.30 9.01
C GLU A 343 -13.24 -27.99 9.83
N VAL A 344 -12.36 -27.21 10.44
CA VAL A 344 -11.26 -27.71 11.27
C VAL A 344 -11.61 -27.50 12.74
N SER A 345 -11.90 -28.61 13.43
CA SER A 345 -12.22 -28.59 14.86
C SER A 345 -11.06 -28.05 15.69
N GLY A 346 -11.37 -27.21 16.68
CA GLY A 346 -10.38 -26.58 17.56
C GLY A 346 -9.74 -25.30 17.01
N VAL A 347 -10.06 -24.88 15.79
CA VAL A 347 -9.53 -23.64 15.21
C VAL A 347 -10.67 -22.66 14.92
N LEU A 348 -10.53 -21.44 15.40
CA LEU A 348 -11.42 -20.32 15.08
C LEU A 348 -10.72 -19.35 14.14
N THR A 349 -11.50 -18.74 13.25
CA THR A 349 -11.10 -17.55 12.52
C THR A 349 -11.75 -16.33 13.15
N LEU A 350 -10.94 -15.32 13.44
CA LEU A 350 -11.33 -14.05 14.01
C LEU A 350 -11.22 -12.96 12.94
N LEU A 351 -12.28 -12.15 12.78
CA LEU A 351 -12.24 -10.93 11.99
C LEU A 351 -12.56 -9.75 12.91
N LEU A 352 -11.57 -8.90 13.13
CA LEU A 352 -11.70 -7.67 13.91
C LEU A 352 -11.75 -6.46 12.98
N ASP A 353 -12.54 -5.47 13.36
CA ASP A 353 -12.69 -4.21 12.63
C ASP A 353 -12.74 -3.03 13.59
N ILE A 354 -11.88 -2.05 13.34
CA ILE A 354 -11.83 -0.80 14.08
C ILE A 354 -12.90 0.13 13.54
N ARG A 355 -13.81 0.54 14.42
CA ARG A 355 -14.92 1.43 14.11
C ARG A 355 -14.59 2.88 14.44
N GLY A 356 -15.16 3.79 13.65
CA GLY A 356 -15.08 5.23 13.90
C GLY A 356 -13.78 5.88 13.45
N ILE A 357 -13.00 5.23 12.56
CA ILE A 357 -11.70 5.73 12.07
C ILE A 357 -11.81 7.15 11.50
N GLN A 358 -12.68 7.38 10.51
CA GLN A 358 -12.82 8.71 9.89
C GLN A 358 -13.26 9.76 10.92
N GLY A 359 -14.28 9.45 11.74
CA GLY A 359 -14.71 10.32 12.83
C GLY A 359 -13.68 10.52 13.94
N TYR A 360 -12.66 9.68 14.03
CA TYR A 360 -11.53 9.83 14.96
C TYR A 360 -10.43 10.72 14.35
N ILE A 361 -10.09 10.51 13.08
CA ILE A 361 -9.08 11.29 12.36
C ILE A 361 -9.57 12.73 12.12
N ASP A 362 -10.84 12.90 11.75
CA ASP A 362 -11.42 14.19 11.36
C ASP A 362 -11.76 15.13 12.53
N LYS A 363 -11.46 14.74 13.77
CA LYS A 363 -11.70 15.54 15.00
C LYS A 363 -10.70 16.68 15.22
N SER A 364 -9.70 16.84 14.37
CA SER A 364 -8.65 17.85 14.54
C SER A 364 -8.39 18.58 13.24
N GLU A 365 -8.38 19.91 13.29
CA GLU A 365 -7.98 20.77 12.16
C GLU A 365 -6.45 20.91 12.05
N ASP A 366 -5.72 20.60 13.12
CA ASP A 366 -4.26 20.57 13.09
C ASP A 366 -3.73 19.37 12.30
N LEU A 367 -2.90 19.65 11.28
CA LEU A 367 -2.31 18.63 10.40
C LEU A 367 -1.41 17.65 11.16
N ALA A 368 -0.68 18.14 12.17
CA ALA A 368 0.26 17.30 12.89
C ALA A 368 -0.52 16.23 13.68
N MET A 369 -1.54 16.66 14.41
CA MET A 369 -2.48 15.78 15.12
C MET A 369 -3.24 14.84 14.19
N LEU A 370 -3.67 15.31 13.01
CA LEU A 370 -4.35 14.47 12.03
C LEU A 370 -3.49 13.28 11.59
N SER A 371 -2.25 13.55 11.20
CA SER A 371 -1.29 12.53 10.77
C SER A 371 -0.94 11.58 11.92
N THR A 372 -0.79 12.10 13.14
CA THR A 372 -0.63 11.28 14.36
C THR A 372 -1.83 10.38 14.62
N ARG A 373 -3.07 10.89 14.49
CA ARG A 373 -4.30 10.09 14.62
C ARG A 373 -4.34 8.96 13.58
N SER A 374 -4.00 9.24 12.33
CA SER A 374 -3.91 8.19 11.29
C SER A 374 -2.91 7.10 11.68
N TYR A 375 -1.71 7.50 12.13
CA TYR A 375 -0.69 6.57 12.58
C TYR A 375 -1.12 5.76 13.83
N MET A 376 -1.89 6.36 14.75
CA MET A 376 -2.46 5.64 15.90
C MET A 376 -3.46 4.56 15.50
N VAL A 377 -4.27 4.78 14.45
CA VAL A 377 -5.19 3.76 13.93
C VAL A 377 -4.40 2.54 13.44
N ASP A 378 -3.31 2.77 12.70
CA ASP A 378 -2.46 1.67 12.23
C ASP A 378 -1.71 0.99 13.37
N LEU A 379 -1.23 1.73 14.37
CA LEU A 379 -0.64 1.14 15.58
C LEU A 379 -1.62 0.25 16.34
N VAL A 380 -2.89 0.65 16.47
CA VAL A 380 -3.89 -0.21 17.11
C VAL A 380 -4.13 -1.46 16.27
N THR A 381 -4.26 -1.30 14.96
CA THR A 381 -4.57 -2.40 14.03
C THR A 381 -3.43 -3.42 13.95
N ILE A 382 -2.20 -2.96 13.77
CA ILE A 382 -1.05 -3.79 13.39
C ILE A 382 -0.21 -4.17 14.62
N TYR A 383 -0.20 -3.36 15.67
CA TYR A 383 0.58 -3.62 16.88
C TYR A 383 -0.29 -3.99 18.07
N ALA A 384 -1.19 -3.12 18.52
CA ALA A 384 -1.86 -3.28 19.81
C ALA A 384 -2.79 -4.49 19.83
N ILE A 385 -3.62 -4.67 18.80
CA ILE A 385 -4.53 -5.82 18.69
C ILE A 385 -3.72 -7.14 18.58
N PRO A 386 -2.77 -7.29 17.63
CA PRO A 386 -1.93 -8.49 17.57
C PRO A 386 -1.17 -8.79 18.86
N ARG A 387 -0.67 -7.76 19.56
CA ARG A 387 -0.05 -7.90 20.87
C ARG A 387 -1.02 -8.44 21.92
N VAL A 388 -2.23 -7.87 22.01
CA VAL A 388 -3.26 -8.33 22.96
C VAL A 388 -3.66 -9.79 22.67
N LEU A 389 -3.84 -10.13 21.40
CA LEU A 389 -4.14 -11.50 20.98
C LEU A 389 -3.01 -12.47 21.38
N TYR A 390 -1.75 -12.03 21.26
CA TYR A 390 -0.61 -12.82 21.69
C TYR A 390 -0.53 -12.98 23.22
N GLU A 391 -0.58 -11.88 23.96
CA GLU A 391 -0.34 -11.86 25.42
C GLU A 391 -1.47 -12.53 26.20
N HIS A 392 -2.73 -12.36 25.76
CA HIS A 392 -3.90 -12.76 26.54
C HIS A 392 -4.67 -13.94 25.96
N TYR A 393 -4.46 -14.28 24.67
CA TYR A 393 -5.31 -15.23 23.96
C TYR A 393 -4.53 -16.32 23.20
N SER A 394 -3.23 -16.45 23.47
CA SER A 394 -2.34 -17.44 22.85
C SER A 394 -2.43 -17.42 21.31
N VAL A 395 -2.39 -16.23 20.70
CA VAL A 395 -2.34 -16.09 19.23
C VAL A 395 -0.93 -15.67 18.82
N PRO A 396 -0.06 -16.62 18.40
CA PRO A 396 1.30 -16.29 17.95
C PRO A 396 1.30 -15.46 16.65
N PRO A 397 2.43 -14.85 16.26
CA PRO A 397 2.50 -13.98 15.09
C PRO A 397 1.94 -14.63 13.82
N GLU A 398 2.28 -15.86 13.45
CA GLU A 398 1.84 -16.50 12.19
C GLU A 398 0.33 -16.72 12.13
N CYS A 399 -0.34 -16.77 13.28
CA CYS A 399 -1.79 -16.85 13.34
C CYS A 399 -2.46 -15.55 12.89
N VAL A 400 -1.78 -14.40 12.93
CA VAL A 400 -2.26 -13.16 12.31
C VAL A 400 -2.00 -13.25 10.80
N VAL A 401 -3.06 -13.56 10.05
CA VAL A 401 -3.05 -13.74 8.59
C VAL A 401 -2.73 -12.41 7.90
N TYR A 402 -3.48 -11.36 8.25
CA TYR A 402 -3.14 -9.98 7.88
C TYR A 402 -3.72 -8.98 8.89
N ALA A 403 -3.07 -7.81 8.98
CA ALA A 403 -3.52 -6.67 9.75
C ALA A 403 -3.24 -5.38 8.95
N GLY A 404 -4.27 -4.58 8.69
CA GLY A 404 -4.17 -3.35 7.92
C GLY A 404 -5.54 -2.75 7.58
N GLY A 405 -5.60 -1.47 7.24
CA GLY A 405 -6.84 -0.79 6.87
C GLY A 405 -7.93 -0.83 7.96
N GLY A 406 -7.53 -0.83 9.23
CA GLY A 406 -8.45 -0.98 10.36
C GLY A 406 -9.02 -2.39 10.57
N ARG A 407 -8.49 -3.41 9.90
CA ARG A 407 -8.95 -4.81 10.02
C ARG A 407 -7.83 -5.75 10.44
N VAL A 408 -8.19 -6.79 11.19
CA VAL A 408 -7.30 -7.89 11.56
C VAL A 408 -8.00 -9.22 11.30
N LEU A 409 -7.41 -10.06 10.44
CA LEU A 409 -7.82 -11.44 10.24
C LEU A 409 -6.81 -12.35 10.95
N ALA A 410 -7.27 -13.17 11.88
CA ALA A 410 -6.41 -14.07 12.64
C ALA A 410 -7.03 -15.46 12.82
N LEU A 411 -6.18 -16.48 12.93
CA LEU A 411 -6.54 -17.80 13.43
C LEU A 411 -6.32 -17.84 14.95
N ALA A 412 -7.14 -18.60 15.66
CA ALA A 412 -7.03 -18.68 17.10
C ALA A 412 -7.45 -20.05 17.64
N PRO A 413 -6.84 -20.51 18.75
CA PRO A 413 -7.26 -21.74 19.41
C PRO A 413 -8.66 -21.58 19.99
N ALA A 414 -9.56 -22.50 19.66
CA ALA A 414 -10.94 -22.46 20.13
C ALA A 414 -11.05 -22.56 21.66
N SER A 415 -10.10 -23.25 22.31
CA SER A 415 -10.04 -23.39 23.77
C SER A 415 -9.89 -22.05 24.49
N GLU A 416 -9.21 -21.07 23.89
CA GLU A 416 -8.92 -19.75 24.50
C GLU A 416 -9.89 -18.67 24.01
N CYS A 417 -10.28 -18.73 22.73
CA CYS A 417 -10.94 -17.60 22.05
C CYS A 417 -12.46 -17.75 21.87
N ARG A 418 -13.07 -18.86 22.28
CA ARG A 418 -14.52 -19.06 22.11
C ARG A 418 -15.33 -17.99 22.85
N THR A 419 -14.90 -17.59 24.05
CA THR A 419 -15.55 -16.58 24.91
C THR A 419 -15.05 -15.15 24.67
N LEU A 420 -14.14 -14.94 23.71
CA LEU A 420 -13.59 -13.63 23.38
C LEU A 420 -14.68 -12.62 22.99
N THR A 421 -14.60 -11.39 23.50
CA THR A 421 -15.56 -10.31 23.24
C THR A 421 -14.86 -9.05 22.69
N PRO A 422 -15.54 -8.20 21.91
CA PRO A 422 -14.98 -6.90 21.53
C PRO A 422 -14.58 -6.04 22.74
N GLU A 423 -15.35 -6.08 23.82
CA GLU A 423 -15.15 -5.30 25.04
C GLU A 423 -13.89 -5.74 25.79
N SER A 424 -13.62 -7.05 25.84
CA SER A 424 -12.39 -7.55 26.47
C SER A 424 -11.15 -7.09 25.70
N ILE A 425 -11.17 -7.17 24.37
CA ILE A 425 -10.06 -6.68 23.54
C ILE A 425 -9.89 -5.17 23.70
N LYS A 426 -11.00 -4.42 23.63
CA LYS A 426 -10.96 -2.96 23.81
C LYS A 426 -10.35 -2.59 25.15
N ARG A 427 -10.74 -3.26 26.23
CA ARG A 427 -10.21 -3.03 27.58
C ARG A 427 -8.70 -3.23 27.62
N GLU A 428 -8.18 -4.33 27.09
CA GLU A 428 -6.73 -4.59 27.09
C GLU A 428 -5.98 -3.57 26.18
N VAL A 429 -6.54 -3.21 25.02
CA VAL A 429 -5.97 -2.15 24.17
C VAL A 429 -5.94 -0.81 24.89
N THR A 430 -7.01 -0.42 25.58
CA THR A 430 -7.06 0.82 26.36
C THR A 430 -6.17 0.80 27.60
N GLY A 431 -5.87 -0.39 28.15
CA GLY A 431 -4.91 -0.59 29.23
C GLY A 431 -3.45 -0.59 28.77
N SER A 432 -3.21 -0.68 27.46
CA SER A 432 -1.87 -0.70 26.88
C SER A 432 -1.27 0.71 26.74
N ALA A 433 0.01 0.77 26.36
CA ALA A 433 0.75 2.01 26.19
C ALA A 433 0.20 2.96 25.09
N VAL A 434 -0.68 2.50 24.18
CA VAL A 434 -1.38 3.35 23.20
C VAL A 434 -2.76 3.81 23.69
N GLY A 435 -3.29 3.18 24.74
CA GLY A 435 -4.72 3.14 25.02
C GLY A 435 -5.40 4.49 25.21
N LYS A 436 -4.75 5.42 25.91
CA LYS A 436 -5.28 6.77 26.17
C LYS A 436 -5.40 7.63 24.91
N ALA A 437 -4.63 7.35 23.86
CA ALA A 437 -4.70 8.09 22.60
C ALA A 437 -5.81 7.57 21.67
N VAL A 438 -6.40 6.41 21.97
CA VAL A 438 -7.31 5.68 21.06
C VAL A 438 -8.61 5.25 21.73
N GLU A 439 -8.95 5.85 22.86
CA GLU A 439 -10.09 5.50 23.70
C GLU A 439 -11.43 5.59 22.94
N SER A 440 -11.56 6.59 22.06
CA SER A 440 -12.78 6.81 21.29
C SER A 440 -12.95 5.87 20.10
N LEU A 441 -11.93 5.07 19.73
CA LEU A 441 -12.08 4.04 18.71
C LEU A 441 -12.93 2.87 19.23
N GLY A 442 -13.80 2.35 18.36
CA GLY A 442 -14.57 1.14 18.63
C GLY A 442 -13.86 -0.09 18.07
N ILE A 443 -14.13 -1.26 18.64
CA ILE A 443 -13.73 -2.55 18.06
C ILE A 443 -14.99 -3.38 17.85
N SER A 444 -15.11 -4.01 16.69
CA SER A 444 -16.07 -5.07 16.40
C SER A 444 -15.33 -6.37 16.14
N LEU A 445 -15.94 -7.49 16.52
CA LEU A 445 -15.37 -8.82 16.39
C LEU A 445 -16.41 -9.75 15.77
N SER A 446 -15.99 -10.53 14.79
CA SER A 446 -16.69 -11.68 14.25
C SER A 446 -15.83 -12.92 14.41
N LYS A 447 -16.49 -14.07 14.61
CA LYS A 447 -15.85 -15.37 14.85
C LYS A 447 -16.56 -16.43 14.03
N ALA A 448 -15.80 -17.34 13.43
CA ALA A 448 -16.29 -18.54 12.75
C ALA A 448 -15.33 -19.71 13.01
N VAL A 449 -15.79 -20.95 12.81
CA VAL A 449 -14.87 -22.10 12.78
C VAL A 449 -14.02 -21.97 11.52
N PHE A 450 -12.74 -22.34 11.60
CA PHE A 450 -11.88 -22.31 10.41
C PHE A 450 -12.44 -23.26 9.36
N ASN A 451 -12.61 -22.75 8.14
CA ASN A 451 -13.04 -23.53 6.99
C ASN A 451 -11.94 -23.44 5.92
N THR A 452 -11.59 -24.57 5.30
CA THR A 452 -10.59 -24.59 4.23
C THR A 452 -11.04 -23.77 3.02
N ASN A 453 -12.34 -23.62 2.78
CA ASN A 453 -12.82 -22.66 1.78
C ASN A 453 -12.82 -21.22 2.32
N TYR A 454 -11.83 -20.45 1.90
CA TYR A 454 -11.70 -19.04 2.25
C TYR A 454 -12.92 -18.19 1.90
N SER A 455 -13.53 -18.37 0.72
CA SER A 455 -14.68 -17.55 0.30
C SER A 455 -15.90 -17.76 1.21
N VAL A 456 -16.20 -19.03 1.55
CA VAL A 456 -17.30 -19.37 2.46
C VAL A 456 -17.04 -18.76 3.84
N MET A 457 -15.83 -18.96 4.38
CA MET A 457 -15.42 -18.42 5.67
C MET A 457 -15.48 -16.88 5.69
N SER A 458 -15.00 -16.23 4.64
CA SER A 458 -14.96 -14.77 4.50
C SER A 458 -16.38 -14.18 4.48
N ILE A 459 -17.29 -14.78 3.69
CA ILE A 459 -18.70 -14.35 3.63
C ILE A 459 -19.39 -14.52 5.00
N GLU A 460 -19.16 -15.64 5.68
CA GLU A 460 -19.73 -15.87 7.01
C GLU A 460 -19.24 -14.82 8.01
N LEU A 461 -17.92 -14.59 8.06
CA LEU A 461 -17.30 -13.61 8.96
C LEU A 461 -17.79 -12.19 8.69
N GLU A 462 -17.82 -11.77 7.42
CA GLU A 462 -18.26 -10.45 6.99
C GLU A 462 -19.76 -10.23 7.27
N SER A 463 -20.61 -11.23 7.01
CA SER A 463 -22.04 -11.14 7.29
C SER A 463 -22.31 -10.99 8.78
N ARG A 464 -21.62 -11.78 9.61
CA ARG A 464 -21.70 -11.67 11.08
C ARG A 464 -21.16 -10.34 11.59
N LEU A 465 -20.06 -9.86 11.02
CA LEU A 465 -19.48 -8.57 11.38
C LEU A 465 -20.42 -7.41 11.00
N ALA A 466 -21.01 -7.45 9.82
CA ALA A 466 -21.98 -6.46 9.36
C ALA A 466 -23.22 -6.41 10.27
N LEU A 467 -23.71 -7.58 10.70
CA LEU A 467 -24.79 -7.66 11.68
C LEU A 467 -24.35 -7.06 13.02
N ALA A 468 -23.17 -7.46 13.53
CA ALA A 468 -22.63 -6.94 14.78
C ALA A 468 -22.48 -5.41 14.78
N LYS A 469 -22.04 -4.82 13.65
CA LYS A 469 -21.94 -3.36 13.51
C LYS A 469 -23.29 -2.65 13.58
N ARG A 470 -24.36 -3.29 13.11
CA ARG A 470 -25.74 -2.75 13.09
C ARG A 470 -26.48 -2.94 14.41
N THR A 471 -26.16 -3.99 15.18
CA THR A 471 -26.82 -4.31 16.45
C THR A 471 -26.19 -3.60 17.66
N ILE A 472 -25.17 -2.77 17.45
CA ILE A 472 -24.59 -1.96 18.51
C ILE A 472 -25.59 -0.87 18.87
N THR A 473 -26.38 -1.14 19.90
CA THR A 473 -27.21 -0.13 20.56
C THR A 473 -26.27 0.95 21.08
N PRO A 474 -26.44 2.23 20.70
CA PRO A 474 -25.81 3.31 21.45
C PRO A 474 -26.17 3.06 22.92
N ARG A 475 -25.18 3.04 23.81
CA ARG A 475 -25.51 3.20 25.23
C ARG A 475 -26.25 4.53 25.30
N GLU A 476 -27.56 4.48 25.50
CA GLU A 476 -28.34 5.60 25.95
C GLU A 476 -27.79 5.94 27.34
N GLU A 477 -26.72 6.73 27.39
CA GLU A 477 -26.51 7.63 28.51
C GLU A 477 -27.44 8.80 28.23
N PRO A 478 -28.64 8.85 28.84
CA PRO A 478 -29.51 9.99 28.66
C PRO A 478 -28.75 11.17 29.25
N TRP A 479 -28.34 12.10 28.40
CA TRP A 479 -27.63 13.33 28.75
C TRP A 479 -26.21 13.09 29.29
N LYS A 480 -25.27 12.71 28.40
CA LYS A 480 -23.84 12.71 28.74
C LYS A 480 -23.33 14.09 29.20
N TYR A 481 -23.96 15.16 28.70
CA TYR A 481 -23.62 16.55 29.02
C TYR A 481 -24.90 17.33 29.32
N LEU A 482 -24.83 18.21 30.31
CA LEU A 482 -25.93 19.09 30.74
C LEU A 482 -25.87 20.47 30.05
N GLY A 483 -24.86 20.72 29.22
CA GLY A 483 -24.74 21.90 28.36
C GLY A 483 -23.98 23.07 29.00
N PHE A 484 -23.51 22.90 30.24
CA PHE A 484 -22.65 23.86 30.94
C PHE A 484 -21.18 23.46 30.96
N GLU A 485 -20.87 22.22 30.53
CA GLU A 485 -19.52 21.73 30.47
C GLU A 485 -18.74 22.43 29.36
N LYS A 486 -17.49 22.81 29.64
CA LYS A 486 -16.58 23.27 28.60
C LYS A 486 -16.11 22.06 27.78
N LEU A 487 -16.45 22.06 26.49
CA LEU A 487 -15.97 21.06 25.55
C LEU A 487 -14.50 21.28 25.21
N CYS A 488 -13.82 20.19 24.84
CA CYS A 488 -12.45 20.19 24.37
C CYS A 488 -12.32 21.07 23.11
N ASP A 489 -11.34 21.98 23.14
CA ASP A 489 -11.10 22.93 22.05
C ASP A 489 -10.65 22.27 20.74
N VAL A 490 -10.17 21.02 20.77
CA VAL A 490 -9.78 20.25 19.58
C VAL A 490 -10.96 19.43 19.05
N CYS A 491 -11.43 18.43 19.82
CA CYS A 491 -12.39 17.47 19.28
C CYS A 491 -13.86 17.91 19.39
N SER A 492 -14.14 18.98 20.14
CA SER A 492 -15.48 19.53 20.37
C SER A 492 -16.57 18.51 20.76
N SER A 493 -16.18 17.34 21.30
CA SER A 493 -17.07 16.20 21.53
C SER A 493 -16.94 15.59 22.93
N ALA A 494 -15.82 15.84 23.61
CA ALA A 494 -15.56 15.41 24.98
C ALA A 494 -15.43 16.63 25.91
N VAL A 495 -15.77 16.46 27.18
CA VAL A 495 -15.53 17.48 28.21
C VAL A 495 -14.03 17.70 28.36
N ALA A 496 -13.62 18.96 28.44
CA ALA A 496 -12.25 19.32 28.75
C ALA A 496 -11.97 18.99 30.22
N THR A 497 -11.00 18.11 30.47
CA THR A 497 -10.57 17.67 31.81
C THR A 497 -9.19 18.20 32.19
N ARG A 498 -8.50 18.86 31.24
CA ARG A 498 -7.11 19.34 31.36
C ARG A 498 -6.94 20.71 30.71
N GLU A 499 -5.92 21.44 31.15
CA GLU A 499 -5.47 22.69 30.53
C GLU A 499 -3.99 22.53 30.10
N GLU A 500 -3.66 22.95 28.88
CA GLU A 500 -2.29 22.94 28.33
C GLU A 500 -2.09 24.28 27.60
N GLY A 501 -1.32 25.19 28.20
CA GLY A 501 -1.23 26.57 27.75
C GLY A 501 -2.59 27.28 27.83
N ALA A 502 -3.06 27.81 26.70
CA ALA A 502 -4.37 28.45 26.60
C ALA A 502 -5.52 27.47 26.22
N SER A 503 -5.19 26.23 25.87
CA SER A 503 -6.16 25.25 25.35
C SER A 503 -6.74 24.39 26.46
N LYS A 504 -8.05 24.16 26.41
CA LYS A 504 -8.80 23.27 27.31
C LYS A 504 -9.11 21.97 26.58
N LEU A 505 -8.52 20.87 27.03
CA LEU A 505 -8.47 19.61 26.29
C LEU A 505 -9.05 18.44 27.09
N CYS A 506 -9.61 17.45 26.39
CA CYS A 506 -9.87 16.13 26.99
C CYS A 506 -8.57 15.33 27.05
N ASP A 507 -8.55 14.26 27.86
CA ASP A 507 -7.35 13.43 28.05
C ASP A 507 -6.82 12.81 26.73
N GLU A 508 -7.70 12.34 25.84
CA GLU A 508 -7.32 11.79 24.52
C GLU A 508 -6.61 12.85 23.65
N CYS A 509 -7.21 14.04 23.51
CA CYS A 509 -6.64 15.12 22.70
C CYS A 509 -5.34 15.67 23.28
N LEU A 510 -5.22 15.73 24.61
CA LEU A 510 -3.98 16.12 25.27
C LEU A 510 -2.83 15.16 24.92
N HIS A 511 -3.08 13.86 24.98
CA HIS A 511 -2.06 12.86 24.65
C HIS A 511 -1.71 12.90 23.16
N LEU A 512 -2.69 13.04 22.28
CA LEU A 512 -2.46 13.18 20.85
C LEU A 512 -1.68 14.45 20.49
N LEU A 513 -1.92 15.57 21.18
CA LEU A 513 -1.18 16.81 20.97
C LEU A 513 0.29 16.63 21.31
N ARG A 514 0.58 16.06 22.49
CA ARG A 514 1.96 15.76 22.92
C ARG A 514 2.66 14.79 21.98
N LEU A 515 1.96 13.74 21.54
CA LEU A 515 2.47 12.80 20.54
C LEU A 515 2.75 13.51 19.20
N SER A 516 1.88 14.42 18.75
CA SER A 516 2.06 15.09 17.46
C SER A 516 3.26 16.02 17.43
N ASP A 517 3.55 16.71 18.53
CA ASP A 517 4.74 17.55 18.68
C ASP A 517 6.03 16.73 18.58
N GLU A 518 5.97 15.48 19.04
CA GLU A 518 7.14 14.61 19.19
C GLU A 518 7.31 13.60 18.06
N LEU A 519 6.28 13.29 17.28
CA LEU A 519 6.31 12.25 16.24
C LEU A 519 6.07 12.78 14.82
N ASN A 520 5.68 14.04 14.63
CA ASN A 520 5.36 14.55 13.30
C ASN A 520 6.48 15.39 12.66
N PHE A 521 6.22 16.66 12.37
CA PHE A 521 7.15 17.50 11.60
C PHE A 521 8.53 17.66 12.27
N LYS A 522 8.61 17.64 13.61
CA LYS A 522 9.88 17.67 14.35
C LYS A 522 10.78 16.49 13.99
N VAL A 523 10.23 15.27 14.00
CA VAL A 523 10.97 14.04 13.63
C VAL A 523 11.28 14.06 12.15
N LYS A 524 10.31 14.38 11.29
CA LYS A 524 10.54 14.49 9.84
C LYS A 524 11.63 15.51 9.52
N TRP A 525 11.76 16.61 10.27
CA TRP A 525 12.80 17.60 10.07
C TRP A 525 14.21 17.08 10.40
N GLY A 526 14.31 16.27 11.46
CA GLY A 526 15.59 15.76 11.97
C GLY A 526 16.05 14.44 11.35
N GLU A 527 15.12 13.58 10.94
CA GLU A 527 15.43 12.17 10.61
C GLU A 527 15.10 11.78 9.17
N LEU A 528 14.16 12.47 8.50
CA LEU A 528 13.68 12.08 7.17
C LEU A 528 14.80 12.17 6.13
N GLN A 529 15.09 11.08 5.42
CA GLN A 529 16.19 11.01 4.46
C GLN A 529 15.69 10.54 3.10
N PRO A 530 15.03 11.40 2.30
CA PRO A 530 14.56 11.01 0.98
C PRO A 530 15.72 10.60 0.05
N PHE A 531 16.87 11.27 0.16
CA PHE A 531 18.08 11.01 -0.64
C PHE A 531 19.36 11.10 0.21
N GLY A 532 19.31 10.58 1.43
CA GLY A 532 20.47 10.46 2.32
C GLY A 532 20.87 11.72 3.10
N LYS A 533 20.13 12.83 2.93
CA LYS A 533 20.24 14.04 3.76
C LYS A 533 18.91 14.36 4.42
N THR A 534 18.99 14.87 5.65
CA THR A 534 17.85 15.34 6.42
C THR A 534 17.45 16.76 6.00
N PRO A 535 16.19 17.19 6.23
CA PRO A 535 15.80 18.59 6.05
C PRO A 535 16.69 19.56 6.84
N ASN A 536 17.03 19.23 8.09
CA ASN A 536 17.96 20.02 8.89
C ASN A 536 19.31 20.24 8.19
N GLU A 537 19.91 19.18 7.64
CA GLU A 537 21.17 19.27 6.88
C GLU A 537 21.01 20.00 5.54
N THR A 538 19.85 19.84 4.89
CA THR A 538 19.55 20.44 3.59
C THR A 538 19.38 21.96 3.67
N TRP A 539 18.74 22.46 4.73
CA TRP A 539 18.48 23.90 4.90
C TRP A 539 19.43 24.59 5.90
N GLY A 540 20.14 23.85 6.74
CA GLY A 540 21.12 24.38 7.68
C GLY A 540 20.54 25.13 8.89
N PHE A 541 19.27 24.89 9.23
CA PHE A 541 18.64 25.45 10.43
C PHE A 541 17.78 24.43 11.17
N ASP A 542 17.68 24.63 12.49
CA ASP A 542 16.95 23.75 13.40
C ASP A 542 15.42 23.83 13.24
N TRP A 543 14.72 22.89 13.88
CA TRP A 543 13.27 22.83 13.90
C TRP A 543 12.63 24.08 14.54
N LYS A 544 13.28 24.68 15.54
CA LYS A 544 12.78 25.88 16.22
C LYS A 544 12.61 27.03 15.22
N CYS A 545 13.55 27.17 14.29
CA CYS A 545 13.48 28.11 13.18
C CYS A 545 12.41 27.69 12.16
N ALA A 546 12.47 26.45 11.68
CA ALA A 546 11.66 25.94 10.56
C ALA A 546 10.15 25.90 10.84
N ARG A 547 9.74 25.60 12.08
CA ARG A 547 8.35 25.29 12.43
C ARG A 547 7.32 26.34 12.04
N GLN A 548 7.71 27.61 11.96
CA GLN A 548 6.77 28.70 11.66
C GLN A 548 6.47 28.86 10.17
N GLY A 549 7.33 28.34 9.30
CA GLY A 549 7.21 28.45 7.84
C GLY A 549 7.11 27.10 7.15
N ILE A 550 6.76 26.02 7.88
CA ILE A 550 6.82 24.66 7.35
C ILE A 550 5.85 24.44 6.18
N ILE A 551 4.66 25.05 6.24
CA ILE A 551 3.65 24.95 5.17
C ILE A 551 4.10 25.72 3.92
N GLU A 552 4.65 26.92 4.10
CA GLU A 552 5.22 27.70 3.01
C GLU A 552 6.43 26.98 2.37
N LEU A 553 7.27 26.35 3.19
CA LEU A 553 8.40 25.54 2.70
C LEU A 553 7.90 24.37 1.85
N ILE A 554 6.89 23.61 2.33
CA ILE A 554 6.26 22.52 1.56
C ILE A 554 5.63 23.05 0.26
N ALA A 555 5.08 24.27 0.25
CA ALA A 555 4.52 24.89 -0.95
C ALA A 555 5.59 25.27 -2.01
N GLY A 556 6.88 25.15 -1.69
CA GLY A 556 7.98 25.52 -2.59
C GLY A 556 8.68 26.83 -2.21
N GLN A 557 8.34 27.46 -1.08
CA GLN A 557 8.98 28.71 -0.66
C GLN A 557 10.38 28.46 -0.12
N GLU A 558 11.27 29.44 -0.28
CA GLU A 558 12.51 29.54 0.51
C GLU A 558 12.25 30.33 1.80
N LEU A 559 12.98 29.97 2.85
CA LEU A 559 12.91 30.62 4.15
C LEU A 559 14.20 31.39 4.45
N GLU A 560 14.08 32.55 5.08
CA GLU A 560 15.20 33.34 5.61
C GLU A 560 15.21 33.27 7.13
N LYS A 561 16.37 33.01 7.72
CA LYS A 561 16.56 33.06 9.17
C LYS A 561 16.58 34.51 9.66
N ARG A 562 15.66 34.85 10.57
CA ARG A 562 15.57 36.14 11.27
C ARG A 562 15.52 35.90 12.78
N GLY A 563 16.68 35.98 13.42
CA GLY A 563 16.84 35.59 14.83
C GLY A 563 16.58 34.09 15.02
N ASP A 564 15.65 33.76 15.92
CA ASP A 564 15.25 32.39 16.25
C ASP A 564 14.16 31.81 15.33
N LYS A 565 13.72 32.56 14.31
CA LYS A 565 12.58 32.21 13.46
C LYS A 565 12.97 32.27 11.99
N CYS A 566 12.40 31.37 11.20
CA CYS A 566 12.54 31.38 9.75
C CYS A 566 11.26 31.96 9.13
N VAL A 567 11.41 32.90 8.18
CA VAL A 567 10.27 33.56 7.52
C VAL A 567 10.28 33.33 6.01
N PRO A 568 9.11 33.15 5.37
CA PRO A 568 9.02 32.96 3.92
C PRO A 568 9.43 34.23 3.15
N ILE A 569 10.18 34.06 2.05
CA ILE A 569 10.72 35.17 1.24
C ILE A 569 10.00 35.29 -0.10
N GLY A 570 9.58 36.50 -0.48
CA GLY A 570 8.98 36.79 -1.78
C GLY A 570 7.47 36.54 -1.85
N GLU A 571 6.92 36.48 -3.05
CA GLU A 571 5.49 36.21 -3.25
C GLU A 571 5.11 34.81 -2.74
N MET A 572 3.92 34.73 -2.12
CA MET A 572 3.39 33.51 -1.53
C MET A 572 2.97 32.52 -2.62
N LEU A 573 3.55 31.32 -2.56
CA LEU A 573 3.23 30.23 -3.48
C LEU A 573 1.98 29.44 -3.07
N ASN A 574 1.49 28.64 -4.02
CA ASN A 574 0.38 27.74 -3.79
C ASN A 574 0.83 26.36 -3.33
N ILE A 575 0.08 25.81 -2.39
CA ILE A 575 0.17 24.43 -1.92
C ILE A 575 -0.99 23.64 -2.50
N ALA A 576 -0.75 22.39 -2.86
CA ALA A 576 -1.78 21.45 -3.28
C ALA A 576 -1.93 20.32 -2.25
N ILE A 577 -3.18 19.96 -1.95
CA ILE A 577 -3.51 18.71 -1.26
C ILE A 577 -3.95 17.68 -2.29
N LEU A 578 -3.32 16.52 -2.25
CA LEU A 578 -3.65 15.36 -3.05
C LEU A 578 -4.19 14.28 -2.11
N SER A 579 -5.37 13.72 -2.43
CA SER A 579 -5.95 12.58 -1.73
C SER A 579 -6.11 11.44 -2.73
N PHE A 580 -5.54 10.28 -2.42
CA PHE A 580 -5.57 9.08 -3.23
C PHE A 580 -6.36 7.98 -2.53
N ASP A 581 -7.09 7.17 -3.29
CA ASP A 581 -7.77 5.99 -2.76
C ASP A 581 -7.92 4.90 -3.85
N GLY A 582 -7.80 3.64 -3.43
CA GLY A 582 -7.98 2.45 -4.27
C GLY A 582 -9.39 2.33 -4.88
N ASN A 583 -9.42 2.03 -6.17
CA ASN A 583 -10.67 1.79 -6.89
C ASN A 583 -11.20 0.38 -6.61
N LEU A 584 -12.42 0.29 -6.09
CA LEU A 584 -13.12 -0.97 -5.79
C LEU A 584 -12.32 -1.96 -4.93
N MET A 585 -11.46 -1.48 -4.03
CA MET A 585 -10.54 -2.34 -3.28
C MET A 585 -11.25 -3.36 -2.38
N GLY A 586 -12.40 -2.99 -1.79
CA GLY A 586 -13.26 -3.92 -1.05
C GLY A 586 -13.80 -5.06 -1.92
N TYR A 587 -14.19 -4.78 -3.17
CA TYR A 587 -14.61 -5.80 -4.14
C TYR A 587 -13.43 -6.67 -4.58
N PHE A 588 -12.27 -6.05 -4.82
CA PHE A 588 -11.04 -6.74 -5.18
C PHE A 588 -10.61 -7.74 -4.09
N MET A 589 -10.69 -7.35 -2.81
CA MET A 589 -10.41 -8.23 -1.68
C MET A 589 -11.49 -9.29 -1.46
N ALA A 590 -12.78 -8.95 -1.64
CA ALA A 590 -13.87 -9.91 -1.50
C ALA A 590 -13.83 -11.03 -2.55
N ARG A 591 -13.32 -10.75 -3.77
CA ARG A 591 -13.10 -11.74 -4.83
C ARG A 591 -11.75 -12.45 -4.67
N THR A 592 -11.52 -13.00 -3.50
CA THR A 592 -10.29 -13.74 -3.20
C THR A 592 -10.62 -15.21 -2.96
N PRO A 593 -10.05 -16.15 -3.73
CA PRO A 593 -10.46 -17.54 -3.66
C PRO A 593 -9.71 -18.37 -2.61
N SER A 594 -8.57 -17.88 -2.08
CA SER A 594 -7.76 -18.59 -1.07
C SER A 594 -7.00 -17.66 -0.11
N PHE A 595 -6.45 -18.23 0.96
CA PHE A 595 -5.64 -17.48 1.95
C PHE A 595 -4.35 -16.94 1.36
N ALA A 596 -3.62 -17.74 0.56
CA ALA A 596 -2.39 -17.29 -0.10
C ALA A 596 -2.62 -16.01 -0.91
N ILE A 597 -3.69 -15.97 -1.70
CA ILE A 597 -4.02 -14.82 -2.54
C ILE A 597 -4.47 -13.62 -1.69
N ALA A 598 -5.16 -13.84 -0.56
CA ALA A 598 -5.55 -12.76 0.35
C ALA A 598 -4.35 -12.05 0.96
N VAL A 599 -3.37 -12.83 1.41
CA VAL A 599 -2.11 -12.32 1.98
C VAL A 599 -1.30 -11.59 0.90
N GLU A 600 -1.16 -12.18 -0.29
CA GLU A 600 -0.45 -11.57 -1.42
C GLU A 600 -1.06 -10.21 -1.79
N LYS A 601 -2.39 -10.16 -1.98
CA LYS A 601 -3.11 -8.91 -2.30
C LYS A 601 -2.87 -7.84 -1.23
N ASN A 602 -3.02 -8.19 0.05
CA ASN A 602 -2.85 -7.23 1.14
C ASN A 602 -1.46 -6.61 1.15
N ILE A 603 -0.41 -7.43 1.01
CA ILE A 603 0.98 -6.96 0.97
C ILE A 603 1.23 -6.10 -0.27
N ARG A 604 0.80 -6.58 -1.45
CA ARG A 604 1.08 -5.88 -2.71
C ARG A 604 0.38 -4.54 -2.83
N ILE A 605 -0.83 -4.38 -2.27
CA ILE A 605 -1.52 -3.08 -2.24
C ILE A 605 -0.68 -2.05 -1.49
N ASP A 606 -0.29 -2.33 -0.25
CA ASP A 606 0.49 -1.42 0.58
C ASP A 606 1.88 -1.13 -0.02
N VAL A 607 2.53 -2.19 -0.52
CA VAL A 607 3.84 -2.09 -1.14
C VAL A 607 3.80 -1.24 -2.41
N SER A 608 2.82 -1.47 -3.28
CA SER A 608 2.68 -0.76 -4.54
C SER A 608 2.47 0.74 -4.32
N LEU A 609 1.64 1.13 -3.34
CA LEU A 609 1.36 2.53 -3.03
C LEU A 609 2.61 3.28 -2.54
N LYS A 610 3.37 2.66 -1.63
CA LYS A 610 4.60 3.24 -1.09
C LYS A 610 5.74 3.28 -2.11
N GLU A 611 5.85 2.28 -2.98
CA GLU A 611 6.81 2.30 -4.10
C GLU A 611 6.46 3.36 -5.14
N ALA A 612 5.17 3.52 -5.47
CA ALA A 612 4.71 4.58 -6.36
C ALA A 612 5.06 5.98 -5.84
N PHE A 613 4.91 6.21 -4.52
CA PHE A 613 5.32 7.47 -3.90
C PHE A 613 6.84 7.68 -3.95
N ARG A 614 7.66 6.65 -3.66
CA ARG A 614 9.11 6.77 -3.81
C ARG A 614 9.53 7.07 -5.24
N LYS A 615 8.88 6.42 -6.21
CA LYS A 615 9.17 6.67 -7.62
C LYS A 615 8.86 8.11 -8.00
N ALA A 616 7.78 8.69 -7.48
CA ALA A 616 7.48 10.10 -7.67
C ALA A 616 8.59 11.01 -7.09
N LEU A 617 9.14 10.70 -5.91
CA LEU A 617 10.26 11.45 -5.32
C LEU A 617 11.56 11.30 -6.13
N GLU A 618 11.87 10.09 -6.61
CA GLU A 618 13.02 9.82 -7.49
C GLU A 618 12.96 10.67 -8.75
N VAL A 619 11.80 10.67 -9.43
CA VAL A 619 11.61 11.47 -10.64
C VAL A 619 11.76 12.97 -10.34
N VAL A 620 11.16 13.47 -9.25
CA VAL A 620 11.31 14.88 -8.85
C VAL A 620 12.78 15.23 -8.61
N HIS A 621 13.51 14.41 -7.86
CA HIS A 621 14.91 14.61 -7.56
C HIS A 621 15.75 14.67 -8.84
N ASP A 622 15.64 13.65 -9.70
CA ASP A 622 16.46 13.51 -10.89
C ASP A 622 16.20 14.63 -11.90
N VAL A 623 14.93 15.00 -12.09
CA VAL A 623 14.54 16.10 -12.98
C VAL A 623 15.06 17.45 -12.48
N VAL A 624 14.92 17.74 -11.19
CA VAL A 624 15.43 19.01 -10.62
C VAL A 624 16.94 19.08 -10.76
N LYS A 625 17.64 17.99 -10.46
CA LYS A 625 19.09 17.89 -10.60
C LYS A 625 19.53 18.14 -12.05
N GLU A 626 18.83 17.52 -13.01
CA GLU A 626 19.11 17.69 -14.44
C GLU A 626 18.93 19.15 -14.87
N VAL A 627 17.79 19.78 -14.52
CA VAL A 627 17.48 21.15 -14.93
C VAL A 627 18.40 22.17 -14.26
N GLU A 628 18.67 22.04 -12.97
CA GLU A 628 19.59 22.95 -12.26
C GLU A 628 21.03 22.82 -12.77
N SER A 629 21.45 21.63 -13.19
CA SER A 629 22.75 21.43 -13.84
C SER A 629 22.82 22.15 -15.19
N GLN A 630 21.74 22.12 -15.98
CA GLN A 630 21.64 22.84 -17.25
C GLN A 630 21.68 24.37 -17.08
N LEU A 631 21.16 24.86 -15.95
CA LEU A 631 21.20 26.27 -15.58
C LEU A 631 22.57 26.75 -15.08
N GLY A 632 23.57 25.86 -14.96
CA GLY A 632 24.90 26.20 -14.47
C GLY A 632 24.94 26.53 -12.97
N ASN A 633 23.92 26.12 -12.20
CA ASN A 633 23.88 26.34 -10.77
C ASN A 633 24.82 25.37 -10.06
N GLY A 634 25.81 25.89 -9.32
CA GLY A 634 26.88 25.10 -8.69
C GLY A 634 26.44 24.13 -7.58
N ASN A 635 25.13 24.01 -7.32
CA ASN A 635 24.59 23.16 -6.27
C ASN A 635 23.28 22.42 -6.67
N ALA A 636 23.22 21.91 -7.90
CA ALA A 636 22.05 21.19 -8.44
C ALA A 636 21.57 20.02 -7.55
N ASP A 637 22.50 19.31 -6.91
CA ASP A 637 22.18 18.20 -6.00
C ASP A 637 21.47 18.68 -4.72
N LEU A 638 21.87 19.84 -4.17
CA LEU A 638 21.19 20.43 -3.02
C LEU A 638 19.76 20.85 -3.38
N GLU A 639 19.57 21.48 -4.53
CA GLU A 639 18.24 21.88 -4.98
C GLU A 639 17.33 20.67 -5.22
N ALA A 640 17.85 19.61 -5.84
CA ALA A 640 17.12 18.34 -5.99
C ALA A 640 16.68 17.77 -4.63
N ASN A 641 17.60 17.75 -3.65
CA ASN A 641 17.30 17.33 -2.29
C ASN A 641 16.22 18.19 -1.62
N LYS A 642 16.25 19.52 -1.80
CA LYS A 642 15.20 20.41 -1.27
C LYS A 642 13.83 20.07 -1.84
N TRP A 643 13.72 19.91 -3.15
CA TRP A 643 12.43 19.63 -3.80
C TRP A 643 11.85 18.26 -3.43
N ALA A 644 12.67 17.22 -3.39
CA ALA A 644 12.27 15.93 -2.86
C ALA A 644 11.82 16.03 -1.38
N SER A 645 12.59 16.75 -0.56
CA SER A 645 12.29 16.94 0.86
C SER A 645 10.98 17.70 1.10
N ARG A 646 10.60 18.65 0.24
CA ARG A 646 9.31 19.35 0.32
C ARG A 646 8.13 18.38 0.18
N CYS A 647 8.17 17.52 -0.84
CA CYS A 647 7.13 16.51 -1.06
C CYS A 647 7.12 15.46 0.07
N ALA A 648 8.30 15.06 0.54
CA ALA A 648 8.46 14.11 1.64
C ALA A 648 7.92 14.65 2.98
N LEU A 649 8.21 15.91 3.32
CA LEU A 649 7.69 16.60 4.50
C LEU A 649 6.17 16.74 4.45
N GLY A 650 5.62 16.99 3.27
CA GLY A 650 4.18 17.14 3.05
C GLY A 650 3.38 15.85 3.10
N LEU A 651 4.01 14.68 3.20
CA LEU A 651 3.30 13.41 3.38
C LEU A 651 2.56 13.38 4.74
N LEU A 652 1.23 13.37 4.70
CA LEU A 652 0.39 13.34 5.91
C LEU A 652 0.19 11.90 6.38
N TYR A 653 -0.26 11.01 5.50
CA TYR A 653 -0.37 9.57 5.78
C TYR A 653 -0.34 8.77 4.47
N ILE A 654 0.08 7.49 4.56
CA ILE A 654 0.12 6.54 3.46
C ILE A 654 0.12 5.11 4.01
N GLY A 655 -0.83 4.29 3.58
CA GLY A 655 -0.93 2.90 4.01
C GLY A 655 -2.12 2.18 3.41
N GLY A 656 -1.94 0.89 3.11
CA GLY A 656 -2.95 0.15 2.35
C GLY A 656 -3.18 0.80 0.98
N ASP A 657 -4.42 1.20 0.70
CA ASP A 657 -4.84 1.84 -0.54
C ASP A 657 -5.14 3.35 -0.43
N ASP A 658 -4.94 3.97 0.74
CA ASP A 658 -5.23 5.38 1.02
C ASP A 658 -3.94 6.19 1.25
N CYS A 659 -3.87 7.38 0.66
CA CYS A 659 -2.74 8.31 0.84
C CYS A 659 -3.22 9.76 0.76
N GLN A 660 -2.68 10.60 1.64
CA GLN A 660 -2.85 12.04 1.56
C GLN A 660 -1.51 12.75 1.73
N LEU A 661 -1.23 13.66 0.80
CA LEU A 661 -0.01 14.45 0.83
C LEU A 661 -0.26 15.91 0.42
N ALA A 662 0.51 16.80 1.02
CA ALA A 662 0.65 18.18 0.61
C ALA A 662 1.91 18.31 -0.25
N ALA A 663 1.84 19.04 -1.36
CA ALA A 663 2.97 19.23 -2.26
C ALA A 663 3.01 20.65 -2.84
N PRO A 664 4.16 21.10 -3.37
CA PRO A 664 4.21 22.26 -4.23
C PRO A 664 3.20 22.10 -5.37
N SER A 665 2.38 23.12 -5.64
CA SER A 665 1.31 22.96 -6.63
C SER A 665 1.84 22.64 -8.04
N CYS A 666 3.03 23.11 -8.39
CA CYS A 666 3.67 22.79 -9.68
C CYS A 666 3.91 21.30 -9.88
N LEU A 667 4.22 20.55 -8.82
CA LEU A 667 4.50 19.11 -8.89
C LEU A 667 3.27 18.23 -8.62
N ALA A 668 2.14 18.81 -8.23
CA ALA A 668 0.96 18.03 -7.83
C ALA A 668 0.43 17.13 -8.95
N ILE A 669 0.25 17.64 -10.16
CA ILE A 669 -0.24 16.83 -11.29
C ILE A 669 0.77 15.75 -11.70
N PRO A 670 2.08 16.05 -11.90
CA PRO A 670 3.08 15.01 -12.15
C PRO A 670 3.12 13.92 -11.08
N ILE A 671 3.10 14.28 -9.80
CA ILE A 671 3.09 13.30 -8.70
C ILE A 671 1.85 12.40 -8.80
N ALA A 672 0.67 12.97 -9.06
CA ALA A 672 -0.56 12.20 -9.18
C ALA A 672 -0.53 11.19 -10.34
N VAL A 673 -0.02 11.62 -11.50
CA VAL A 673 0.16 10.75 -12.68
C VAL A 673 1.11 9.59 -12.35
N ILE A 674 2.29 9.89 -11.81
CA ILE A 674 3.30 8.87 -11.47
C ILE A 674 2.74 7.90 -10.43
N MET A 675 2.06 8.40 -9.40
CA MET A 675 1.49 7.55 -8.35
C MET A 675 0.44 6.58 -8.88
N CYS A 676 -0.49 7.05 -9.72
CA CYS A 676 -1.52 6.19 -10.32
C CYS A 676 -0.90 5.13 -11.25
N GLU A 677 -0.01 5.53 -12.16
CA GLU A 677 0.63 4.62 -13.14
C GLU A 677 1.54 3.59 -12.48
N GLU A 678 2.36 3.99 -11.50
CA GLU A 678 3.23 3.06 -10.80
C GLU A 678 2.44 2.10 -9.91
N PHE A 679 1.39 2.57 -9.22
CA PHE A 679 0.52 1.67 -8.46
C PHE A 679 -0.15 0.64 -9.36
N TYR A 680 -0.75 1.09 -10.47
CA TYR A 680 -1.40 0.19 -11.43
C TYR A 680 -0.42 -0.83 -12.01
N SER A 681 0.78 -0.37 -12.38
CA SER A 681 1.83 -1.21 -12.94
C SER A 681 2.32 -2.25 -11.93
N ASN A 682 2.55 -1.86 -10.67
CA ASN A 682 2.99 -2.74 -9.60
C ASN A 682 1.90 -3.74 -9.17
N MET A 683 0.62 -3.40 -9.37
CA MET A 683 -0.53 -4.31 -9.24
C MET A 683 -0.79 -5.17 -10.49
N GLY A 684 0.09 -5.11 -11.50
CA GLY A 684 -0.03 -5.89 -12.74
C GLY A 684 -1.31 -5.59 -13.52
N GLY A 685 -1.82 -4.36 -13.41
CA GLY A 685 -3.06 -3.93 -14.02
C GLY A 685 -4.34 -4.40 -13.34
N ALA A 686 -4.26 -5.08 -12.18
CA ALA A 686 -5.43 -5.63 -11.50
C ALA A 686 -6.19 -4.63 -10.62
N ALA A 687 -5.55 -3.53 -10.23
CA ALA A 687 -6.11 -2.50 -9.37
C ALA A 687 -5.49 -1.13 -9.68
N SER A 688 -6.21 -0.04 -9.37
CA SER A 688 -5.76 1.33 -9.65
C SER A 688 -6.17 2.31 -8.56
N LEU A 689 -5.65 3.54 -8.65
CA LEU A 689 -5.94 4.64 -7.73
C LEU A 689 -6.78 5.72 -8.41
N SER A 690 -7.65 6.36 -7.65
CA SER A 690 -8.20 7.67 -8.01
C SER A 690 -7.56 8.75 -7.16
N CYS A 691 -7.50 9.98 -7.66
CA CYS A 691 -6.98 11.11 -6.91
C CYS A 691 -7.77 12.41 -7.12
N GLY A 692 -7.89 13.18 -6.03
CA GLY A 692 -8.46 14.52 -6.01
C GLY A 692 -7.42 15.55 -5.60
N ILE A 693 -7.23 16.59 -6.42
CA ILE A 693 -6.20 17.61 -6.25
C ILE A 693 -6.84 18.98 -6.03
N ALA A 694 -6.59 19.60 -4.88
CA ALA A 694 -7.07 20.96 -4.61
C ALA A 694 -5.89 21.87 -4.27
N SER A 695 -5.82 23.05 -4.91
CA SER A 695 -4.72 24.01 -4.73
C SER A 695 -5.19 25.43 -4.39
N ALA A 696 -4.50 26.05 -3.44
CA ALA A 696 -4.68 27.44 -3.02
C ALA A 696 -3.35 28.00 -2.46
N LYS A 697 -3.31 29.30 -2.14
CA LYS A 697 -2.12 29.93 -1.51
C LYS A 697 -1.74 29.23 -0.21
N ALA A 698 -0.45 29.17 0.14
CA ALA A 698 0.04 28.46 1.32
C ALA A 698 -0.59 28.93 2.66
N LYS A 699 -1.00 30.20 2.74
CA LYS A 699 -1.71 30.78 3.90
C LYS A 699 -3.20 30.45 3.96
N TYR A 700 -3.72 29.72 2.98
CA TYR A 700 -5.12 29.34 2.91
C TYR A 700 -5.47 28.34 4.02
N ASN A 701 -6.76 28.24 4.35
CA ASN A 701 -7.22 27.24 5.31
C ASN A 701 -7.00 25.83 4.74
N ILE A 702 -6.01 25.13 5.30
CA ILE A 702 -5.58 23.81 4.84
C ILE A 702 -6.66 22.74 5.03
N TRP A 703 -7.51 22.90 6.04
CA TRP A 703 -8.65 22.01 6.30
C TRP A 703 -9.69 22.11 5.20
N SER A 704 -10.05 23.34 4.81
CA SER A 704 -10.98 23.55 3.69
C SER A 704 -10.42 22.97 2.38
N LEU A 705 -9.12 23.16 2.14
CA LEU A 705 -8.45 22.60 0.96
C LEU A 705 -8.46 21.06 0.94
N ARG A 706 -8.28 20.45 2.11
CA ARG A 706 -8.36 19.00 2.29
C ARG A 706 -9.78 18.46 2.02
N LEU A 707 -10.81 19.14 2.53
CA LEU A 707 -12.21 18.77 2.25
C LEU A 707 -12.54 18.89 0.75
N ALA A 708 -12.01 19.91 0.07
CA ALA A 708 -12.13 20.05 -1.38
C ALA A 708 -11.44 18.89 -2.12
N SER A 709 -10.21 18.53 -1.74
CA SER A 709 -9.47 17.40 -2.33
C SER A 709 -10.20 16.06 -2.14
N LYS A 710 -10.76 15.79 -0.94
CA LYS A 710 -11.57 14.57 -0.71
C LYS A 710 -12.84 14.53 -1.57
N ALA A 711 -13.51 15.67 -1.77
CA ALA A 711 -14.69 15.73 -2.62
C ALA A 711 -14.36 15.45 -4.10
N LEU A 712 -13.24 15.99 -4.60
CA LEU A 712 -12.75 15.70 -5.94
C LEU A 712 -12.32 14.25 -6.11
N LEU A 713 -11.78 13.62 -5.06
CA LEU A 713 -11.47 12.19 -5.05
C LEU A 713 -12.73 11.34 -5.21
N GLU A 714 -13.81 11.65 -4.47
CA GLU A 714 -15.09 10.95 -4.60
C GLU A 714 -15.63 11.01 -6.04
N ASP A 715 -15.56 12.19 -6.66
CA ASP A 715 -15.95 12.41 -8.05
C ASP A 715 -15.11 11.60 -9.06
N SER A 716 -13.79 11.55 -8.86
CA SER A 716 -12.90 10.68 -9.66
C SER A 716 -13.23 9.20 -9.50
N LYS A 717 -13.57 8.75 -8.28
CA LYS A 717 -13.92 7.35 -8.01
C LYS A 717 -15.23 6.95 -8.70
N ASP A 718 -16.20 7.86 -8.77
CA ASP A 718 -17.48 7.57 -9.42
C ASP A 718 -17.33 7.37 -10.93
N ASP A 719 -16.53 8.19 -11.62
CA ASP A 719 -16.18 7.98 -13.03
C ASP A 719 -15.45 6.65 -13.24
N MET A 720 -14.48 6.34 -12.36
CA MET A 720 -13.72 5.10 -12.47
C MET A 720 -14.59 3.86 -12.25
N ARG A 721 -15.54 3.90 -11.32
CA ARG A 721 -16.51 2.81 -11.11
C ARG A 721 -17.36 2.57 -12.34
N ASP A 722 -17.80 3.62 -13.02
CA ASP A 722 -18.57 3.51 -14.27
C ASP A 722 -17.73 2.87 -15.39
N LEU A 723 -16.46 3.28 -15.55
CA LEU A 723 -15.53 2.67 -16.50
C LEU A 723 -15.33 1.16 -16.22
N MET A 724 -15.07 0.81 -14.96
CA MET A 724 -14.90 -0.59 -14.56
C MET A 724 -16.19 -1.40 -14.79
N TYR A 725 -17.36 -0.81 -14.50
CA TYR A 725 -18.64 -1.46 -14.75
C TYR A 725 -18.89 -1.73 -16.23
N LYS A 726 -18.59 -0.76 -17.11
CA LYS A 726 -18.68 -0.92 -18.57
C LYS A 726 -17.74 -2.03 -19.08
N GLN A 727 -16.52 -2.10 -18.55
CA GLN A 727 -15.58 -3.18 -18.87
C GLN A 727 -16.09 -4.55 -18.39
N MET A 728 -16.64 -4.65 -17.18
CA MET A 728 -17.24 -5.89 -16.67
C MET A 728 -18.40 -6.39 -17.56
N LYS A 729 -19.12 -5.48 -18.23
CA LYS A 729 -20.15 -5.81 -19.22
C LYS A 729 -19.61 -6.08 -20.62
N GLY A 730 -18.30 -6.07 -20.83
CA GLY A 730 -17.68 -6.23 -22.15
C GLY A 730 -17.90 -5.05 -23.09
N MET A 731 -18.30 -3.89 -22.57
CA MET A 731 -18.52 -2.67 -23.37
C MET A 731 -17.22 -1.89 -23.61
N LEU A 732 -16.16 -2.21 -22.87
CA LEU A 732 -14.79 -1.70 -23.04
C LEU A 732 -13.83 -2.89 -23.15
N LYS A 733 -12.79 -2.77 -23.97
CA LYS A 733 -11.72 -3.77 -24.02
C LYS A 733 -10.97 -3.79 -22.69
N ALA A 734 -10.49 -4.97 -22.29
CA ALA A 734 -9.97 -5.23 -20.96
C ALA A 734 -8.70 -4.44 -20.58
N GLU A 735 -8.10 -3.72 -21.52
CA GLU A 735 -6.80 -3.05 -21.38
C GLU A 735 -6.88 -1.51 -21.49
N GLU A 736 -8.06 -0.91 -21.70
CA GLU A 736 -8.17 0.52 -22.00
C GLU A 736 -8.48 1.40 -20.77
N GLY A 737 -7.46 2.09 -20.22
CA GLY A 737 -7.61 3.37 -19.53
C GLY A 737 -7.97 3.32 -18.04
N LEU A 738 -7.53 2.28 -17.34
CA LEU A 738 -7.85 2.02 -15.93
C LEU A 738 -6.75 2.43 -14.96
N GLU A 739 -5.65 3.00 -15.45
CA GLU A 739 -4.44 3.30 -14.67
C GLU A 739 -4.72 4.25 -13.50
N GLY A 740 -5.72 5.12 -13.65
CA GLY A 740 -6.27 5.91 -12.57
C GLY A 740 -7.16 7.05 -13.06
N SER A 741 -7.88 7.70 -12.15
CA SER A 741 -8.76 8.84 -12.45
C SER A 741 -8.43 10.04 -11.57
N LEU A 742 -8.49 11.25 -12.13
CA LEU A 742 -7.99 12.48 -11.55
C LEU A 742 -8.96 13.64 -11.74
N SER A 743 -9.24 14.36 -10.65
CA SER A 743 -10.00 15.61 -10.65
C SER A 743 -9.23 16.68 -9.91
N LEU A 744 -9.26 17.91 -10.40
CA LEU A 744 -8.43 19.01 -9.94
C LEU A 744 -9.15 20.37 -9.97
N VAL A 745 -8.91 21.16 -8.92
CA VAL A 745 -9.36 22.55 -8.81
C VAL A 745 -8.23 23.43 -8.26
N PHE A 746 -8.14 24.65 -8.76
CA PHE A 746 -7.16 25.65 -8.35
C PHE A 746 -7.85 27.00 -8.13
N VAL A 747 -7.52 27.69 -7.03
CA VAL A 747 -7.98 29.07 -6.77
C VAL A 747 -6.85 30.01 -6.35
N ASP A 748 -6.88 31.26 -6.84
CA ASP A 748 -5.97 32.34 -6.43
C ASP A 748 -6.48 33.13 -5.20
N GLY A 749 -7.79 33.04 -4.93
CA GLY A 749 -8.50 33.71 -3.84
C GLY A 749 -9.95 33.22 -3.73
N GLY A 750 -10.62 33.55 -2.62
CA GLY A 750 -11.97 33.06 -2.31
C GLY A 750 -11.97 31.84 -1.38
N VAL A 751 -13.16 31.30 -1.09
CA VAL A 751 -13.32 30.12 -0.23
C VAL A 751 -13.36 28.85 -1.07
N LEU A 752 -12.41 27.94 -0.89
CA LEU A 752 -12.35 26.62 -1.48
C LEU A 752 -12.51 25.55 -0.39
N GLY A 753 -13.73 25.00 -0.32
CA GLY A 753 -14.08 23.83 0.48
C GLY A 753 -14.78 22.78 -0.40
N ARG A 754 -15.45 21.81 0.22
CA ARG A 754 -16.20 20.75 -0.47
C ARG A 754 -17.21 21.29 -1.48
N GLU A 755 -18.21 22.04 -1.03
CA GLU A 755 -19.28 22.55 -1.90
C GLU A 755 -18.78 23.53 -2.97
N PRO A 756 -17.91 24.52 -2.64
CA PRO A 756 -17.36 25.41 -3.68
C PRO A 756 -16.57 24.66 -4.76
N ALA A 757 -15.77 23.65 -4.40
CA ALA A 757 -15.00 22.87 -5.38
C ALA A 757 -15.92 22.12 -6.35
N MET A 758 -16.93 21.43 -5.83
CA MET A 758 -17.89 20.68 -6.65
C MET A 758 -18.76 21.61 -7.50
N THR A 759 -19.13 22.78 -6.99
CA THR A 759 -19.88 23.79 -7.75
C THR A 759 -19.06 24.32 -8.93
N LEU A 760 -17.80 24.72 -8.70
CA LEU A 760 -16.91 25.22 -9.76
C LEU A 760 -16.73 24.18 -10.88
N LEU A 761 -16.51 22.92 -10.50
CA LEU A 761 -16.33 21.83 -11.44
C LEU A 761 -17.62 21.49 -12.19
N GLY A 762 -18.75 21.41 -11.48
CA GLY A 762 -20.08 21.19 -12.05
C GLY A 762 -20.48 22.28 -13.04
N ASP A 763 -20.23 23.54 -12.71
CA ASP A 763 -20.46 24.69 -13.60
C ASP A 763 -19.59 24.61 -14.86
N ALA A 764 -18.32 24.25 -14.73
CA ALA A 764 -17.45 24.07 -15.89
C ALA A 764 -17.95 22.93 -16.80
N ARG A 765 -18.35 21.79 -16.23
CA ARG A 765 -18.88 20.63 -16.97
C ARG A 765 -20.19 20.93 -17.67
N SER A 766 -21.14 21.57 -16.99
CA SER A 766 -22.47 21.90 -17.54
C SER A 766 -22.38 22.85 -18.74
N ARG A 767 -21.32 23.66 -18.80
CA ARG A 767 -21.02 24.59 -19.89
C ARG A 767 -20.17 23.98 -21.01
N GLY A 768 -19.76 22.73 -20.87
CA GLY A 768 -18.87 22.04 -21.81
C GLY A 768 -17.45 22.58 -21.77
N LEU A 769 -17.00 23.14 -20.64
CA LEU A 769 -15.69 23.77 -20.47
C LEU A 769 -14.67 22.88 -19.74
N SER A 770 -15.13 21.73 -19.25
CA SER A 770 -14.32 20.73 -18.57
C SER A 770 -14.63 19.32 -19.08
N LEU A 771 -13.59 18.50 -19.17
CA LEU A 771 -13.61 17.06 -19.47
C LEU A 771 -13.31 16.20 -18.25
N GLN A 772 -12.98 16.80 -17.10
CA GLN A 772 -12.72 16.06 -15.87
C GLN A 772 -13.89 15.14 -15.50
N PRO A 773 -13.66 13.98 -14.89
CA PRO A 773 -12.35 13.47 -14.45
C PRO A 773 -11.46 13.00 -15.62
N TYR A 774 -10.15 13.11 -15.44
CA TYR A 774 -9.16 12.67 -16.42
C TYR A 774 -8.56 11.32 -16.04
N LYS A 775 -8.19 10.53 -17.04
CA LYS A 775 -7.34 9.36 -16.85
C LYS A 775 -5.92 9.80 -16.52
N ALA A 776 -5.28 9.11 -15.58
CA ALA A 776 -3.89 9.33 -15.20
C ALA A 776 -2.88 8.80 -16.24
N ASN A 777 -3.36 8.14 -17.30
CA ASN A 777 -2.56 7.20 -18.05
C ASN A 777 -1.52 7.82 -18.99
N VAL A 778 -0.34 7.19 -19.08
CA VAL A 778 0.72 7.51 -20.04
C VAL A 778 0.83 6.46 -21.16
N ARG A 779 0.12 5.33 -21.08
CA ARG A 779 0.29 4.24 -22.06
C ARG A 779 -0.58 4.41 -23.31
N LEU A 780 -1.87 4.65 -23.11
CA LEU A 780 -2.85 4.69 -24.21
C LEU A 780 -2.95 6.07 -24.88
N MET A 781 -2.43 7.11 -24.22
CA MET A 781 -2.40 8.50 -24.72
C MET A 781 -3.72 8.88 -25.41
N ASP A 782 -4.88 8.66 -24.78
CA ASP A 782 -6.17 9.07 -25.32
C ASP A 782 -6.48 10.55 -24.98
N TYR A 783 -7.57 11.09 -25.52
CA TYR A 783 -7.97 12.49 -25.29
C TYR A 783 -8.41 12.80 -23.84
N ARG A 784 -8.65 11.77 -23.01
CA ARG A 784 -8.93 11.89 -21.57
C ARG A 784 -7.68 11.70 -20.72
N SER A 785 -6.51 11.49 -21.31
CA SER A 785 -5.24 11.43 -20.59
C SER A 785 -4.77 12.82 -20.17
N ILE A 786 -4.65 13.06 -18.86
CA ILE A 786 -4.00 14.30 -18.38
C ILE A 786 -2.51 14.30 -18.71
N ALA A 787 -1.87 13.13 -18.73
CA ALA A 787 -0.46 13.02 -19.05
C ALA A 787 -0.19 13.34 -20.52
N ARG A 788 -1.07 12.95 -21.45
CA ARG A 788 -1.00 13.37 -22.85
C ARG A 788 -1.05 14.88 -22.98
N MET A 789 -1.95 15.56 -22.27
CA MET A 789 -2.01 17.02 -22.30
C MET A 789 -0.69 17.65 -21.83
N LEU A 790 -0.07 17.11 -20.78
CA LEU A 790 1.23 17.57 -20.30
C LEU A 790 2.36 17.31 -21.31
N LEU A 791 2.39 16.13 -21.93
CA LEU A 791 3.41 15.78 -22.93
C LEU A 791 3.29 16.62 -24.20
N LEU A 792 2.07 16.85 -24.70
CA LEU A 792 1.84 17.75 -25.83
C LEU A 792 2.27 19.18 -25.49
N LEU A 793 2.01 19.65 -24.26
CA LEU A 793 2.48 20.96 -23.79
C LEU A 793 4.01 21.02 -23.63
N ALA A 794 4.66 19.88 -23.34
CA ALA A 794 6.11 19.74 -23.31
C ALA A 794 6.76 19.68 -24.70
N GLY A 795 5.97 19.58 -25.77
CA GLY A 795 6.43 19.39 -27.15
C GLY A 795 6.75 17.94 -27.52
N SER A 796 6.38 16.97 -26.68
CA SER A 796 6.64 15.55 -26.87
C SER A 796 5.41 14.86 -27.48
N GLN A 797 5.55 14.30 -28.69
CA GLN A 797 4.44 13.59 -29.36
C GLN A 797 4.40 12.08 -29.07
N GLN A 798 5.53 11.47 -28.69
CA GLN A 798 5.63 10.06 -28.33
C GLN A 798 6.71 9.85 -27.26
N THR A 799 6.45 8.92 -26.35
CA THR A 799 7.41 8.47 -25.32
C THR A 799 7.69 6.98 -25.52
N THR A 800 8.96 6.56 -25.38
CA THR A 800 9.34 5.15 -25.59
C THR A 800 9.25 4.31 -24.32
N SER A 801 9.15 4.94 -23.14
CA SER A 801 9.04 4.26 -21.84
C SER A 801 8.29 5.11 -20.80
N LEU A 802 7.82 4.47 -19.73
CA LEU A 802 7.18 5.14 -18.58
C LEU A 802 8.12 6.15 -17.93
N THR A 803 9.37 5.76 -17.68
CA THR A 803 10.39 6.63 -17.07
C THR A 803 10.60 7.92 -17.87
N GLN A 804 10.66 7.81 -19.21
CA GLN A 804 10.77 9.00 -20.06
C GLN A 804 9.53 9.90 -19.93
N ALA A 805 8.33 9.32 -19.94
CA ALA A 805 7.09 10.07 -19.79
C ALA A 805 7.05 10.82 -18.44
N TYR A 806 7.42 10.15 -17.35
CA TYR A 806 7.48 10.75 -16.01
C TYR A 806 8.46 11.93 -15.97
N SER A 807 9.66 11.75 -16.52
CA SER A 807 10.67 12.80 -16.57
C SER A 807 10.19 14.01 -17.38
N GLU A 808 9.56 13.82 -18.55
CA GLU A 808 9.08 14.94 -19.35
C GLU A 808 7.97 15.75 -18.67
N VAL A 809 6.98 15.08 -18.05
CA VAL A 809 5.88 15.79 -17.36
C VAL A 809 6.37 16.55 -16.13
N ALA A 810 7.28 15.96 -15.34
CA ALA A 810 7.88 16.62 -14.18
C ALA A 810 8.83 17.76 -14.60
N LYS A 811 9.59 17.57 -15.69
CA LYS A 811 10.53 18.57 -16.22
C LYS A 811 9.79 19.79 -16.77
N LEU A 812 8.68 19.59 -17.48
CA LEU A 812 7.79 20.67 -17.89
C LEU A 812 7.34 21.48 -16.66
N ALA A 813 6.81 20.82 -15.64
CA ALA A 813 6.34 21.47 -14.42
C ALA A 813 7.42 22.29 -13.72
N TYR A 814 8.61 21.72 -13.53
CA TYR A 814 9.70 22.39 -12.84
C TYR A 814 10.23 23.61 -13.62
N ILE A 815 10.43 23.47 -14.93
CA ILE A 815 10.91 24.56 -15.79
C ILE A 815 9.90 25.72 -15.81
N VAL A 816 8.62 25.42 -16.02
CA VAL A 816 7.56 26.44 -16.08
C VAL A 816 7.48 27.19 -14.74
N PHE A 817 7.54 26.47 -13.62
CA PHE A 817 7.59 27.08 -12.29
C PHE A 817 8.81 28.01 -12.13
N LYS A 818 10.02 27.51 -12.40
CA LYS A 818 11.28 28.24 -12.18
C LYS A 818 11.31 29.55 -12.96
N LEU A 819 10.97 29.50 -14.25
CA LEU A 819 10.95 30.67 -15.14
C LEU A 819 9.81 31.67 -14.83
N SER A 820 8.75 31.19 -14.17
CA SER A 820 7.69 32.08 -13.69
C SER A 820 8.15 32.93 -12.52
N ARG A 821 8.93 32.35 -11.61
CA ARG A 821 9.48 33.04 -10.44
C ARG A 821 10.68 33.93 -10.77
N ASP A 822 11.63 33.39 -11.51
CA ASP A 822 12.89 34.07 -11.80
C ASP A 822 12.80 34.77 -13.17
N LYS A 823 12.74 36.11 -13.13
CA LYS A 823 12.63 36.92 -14.34
C LYS A 823 13.92 36.91 -15.16
N ASP A 824 15.07 36.73 -14.51
CA ASP A 824 16.38 36.79 -15.14
C ASP A 824 16.64 35.51 -15.95
N LEU A 825 16.12 34.37 -15.48
CA LEU A 825 16.20 33.09 -16.19
C LEU A 825 15.30 33.02 -17.44
N ARG A 826 14.36 33.96 -17.65
CA ARG A 826 13.44 33.96 -18.81
C ARG A 826 14.14 34.14 -20.15
N PHE A 827 15.40 34.54 -20.16
CA PHE A 827 16.20 34.70 -21.36
C PHE A 827 17.10 33.47 -21.65
N HIS A 828 16.99 32.40 -20.85
CA HIS A 828 17.80 31.21 -21.02
C HIS A 828 17.50 30.49 -22.35
N PRO A 829 18.48 30.34 -23.28
CA PRO A 829 18.25 29.90 -24.65
C PRO A 829 17.59 28.53 -24.81
N GLN A 830 17.78 27.63 -23.84
CA GLN A 830 17.34 26.24 -23.92
C GLN A 830 16.03 25.93 -23.18
N LEU A 831 15.58 26.82 -22.28
CA LEU A 831 14.45 26.53 -21.38
C LEU A 831 13.28 27.50 -21.56
N LYS A 832 13.55 28.69 -22.11
CA LYS A 832 12.58 29.77 -22.33
C LYS A 832 11.35 29.31 -23.12
N ASP A 833 11.54 28.45 -24.12
CA ASP A 833 10.48 28.04 -25.05
C ASP A 833 9.33 27.35 -24.31
N LYS A 834 9.63 26.43 -23.37
CA LYS A 834 8.61 25.72 -22.58
C LYS A 834 7.74 26.67 -21.75
N TRP A 835 8.35 27.70 -21.15
CA TRP A 835 7.60 28.71 -20.38
C TRP A 835 6.79 29.66 -21.28
N GLU A 836 7.36 30.09 -22.41
CA GLU A 836 6.64 30.93 -23.36
C GLU A 836 5.40 30.22 -23.92
N VAL A 837 5.53 28.93 -24.26
CA VAL A 837 4.42 28.09 -24.72
C VAL A 837 3.32 28.02 -23.67
N ALA A 838 3.66 27.71 -22.41
CA ALA A 838 2.68 27.65 -21.32
C ALA A 838 1.97 28.99 -21.09
N LYS A 839 2.73 30.10 -21.04
CA LYS A 839 2.18 31.45 -20.86
C LYS A 839 1.24 31.84 -22.01
N ARG A 840 1.67 31.64 -23.26
CA ARG A 840 0.85 31.94 -24.45
C ARG A 840 -0.39 31.05 -24.51
N CYS A 841 -0.27 29.79 -24.11
CA CYS A 841 -1.41 28.88 -23.99
C CYS A 841 -2.46 29.44 -23.02
N ARG A 842 -2.06 29.81 -21.79
CA ARG A 842 -2.95 30.44 -20.81
C ARG A 842 -3.64 31.69 -21.35
N ASP A 843 -2.86 32.60 -21.96
CA ASP A 843 -3.40 33.86 -22.48
C ASP A 843 -4.37 33.62 -23.65
N THR A 844 -4.08 32.64 -24.50
CA THR A 844 -4.93 32.24 -25.62
C THR A 844 -6.23 31.59 -25.13
N VAL A 845 -6.14 30.63 -24.21
CA VAL A 845 -7.30 29.96 -23.60
C VAL A 845 -8.21 30.99 -22.92
N ARG A 846 -7.64 31.97 -22.21
CA ARG A 846 -8.42 33.05 -21.58
C ARG A 846 -9.16 33.89 -22.62
N ARG A 847 -8.52 34.24 -23.75
CA ARG A 847 -9.17 34.97 -24.85
C ARG A 847 -10.33 34.17 -25.46
N ILE A 848 -10.12 32.87 -25.70
CA ILE A 848 -11.15 31.99 -26.23
C ILE A 848 -12.31 31.85 -25.23
N TYR A 849 -12.01 31.64 -23.95
CA TYR A 849 -12.99 31.58 -22.88
C TYR A 849 -13.87 32.84 -22.81
N HIS A 850 -13.28 34.03 -22.93
CA HIS A 850 -14.06 35.28 -23.01
C HIS A 850 -14.96 35.35 -24.24
N ALA A 851 -14.52 34.84 -25.39
CA ALA A 851 -15.35 34.77 -26.60
C ALA A 851 -16.55 33.82 -26.40
N VAL A 852 -16.30 32.64 -25.82
CA VAL A 852 -17.34 31.67 -25.45
C VAL A 852 -18.35 32.30 -24.49
N ASN A 853 -17.89 33.01 -23.46
CA ASN A 853 -18.75 33.67 -22.49
C ASN A 853 -19.64 34.75 -23.13
N LYS A 854 -19.11 35.54 -24.06
CA LYS A 854 -19.89 36.58 -24.76
C LYS A 854 -21.04 35.99 -25.57
N VAL A 855 -20.87 34.78 -26.12
CA VAL A 855 -21.88 34.13 -26.96
C VAL A 855 -22.89 33.33 -26.15
N THR A 856 -22.46 32.67 -25.06
CA THR A 856 -23.31 31.74 -24.28
C THR A 856 -24.09 32.38 -23.14
N GLY A 857 -23.79 33.64 -22.76
CA GLY A 857 -24.65 34.42 -21.87
C GLY A 857 -24.88 33.86 -20.46
N TRP A 858 -23.91 33.13 -19.89
CA TRP A 858 -23.99 32.51 -18.55
C TRP A 858 -25.09 31.44 -18.34
N THR A 859 -25.82 31.00 -19.37
CA THR A 859 -26.89 30.01 -19.19
C THR A 859 -26.39 28.56 -19.39
N PRO A 860 -26.44 27.70 -18.36
CA PRO A 860 -26.05 26.29 -18.50
C PRO A 860 -27.18 25.47 -19.13
N ASN A 861 -26.99 24.97 -20.35
CA ASN A 861 -27.87 23.97 -20.98
C ASN A 861 -27.08 23.17 -22.06
N ASN A 862 -27.68 22.10 -22.60
CA ASN A 862 -27.05 21.25 -23.62
C ASN A 862 -26.68 22.01 -24.91
N ALA A 863 -27.47 23.00 -25.30
CA ALA A 863 -27.15 23.85 -26.45
C ALA A 863 -25.89 24.70 -26.17
N SER A 864 -25.71 25.18 -24.93
CA SER A 864 -24.52 25.92 -24.50
C SER A 864 -23.25 25.09 -24.59
N ARG A 865 -23.30 23.76 -24.36
CA ARG A 865 -22.12 22.87 -24.51
C ARG A 865 -21.64 22.83 -25.96
N LEU A 866 -22.55 22.53 -26.89
CA LEU A 866 -22.24 22.49 -28.33
C LEU A 866 -21.78 23.87 -28.84
N VAL A 867 -22.46 24.93 -28.42
CA VAL A 867 -22.10 26.32 -28.78
C VAL A 867 -20.74 26.69 -28.23
N SER A 868 -20.41 26.35 -26.97
CA SER A 868 -19.08 26.57 -26.39
C SER A 868 -17.99 25.92 -27.24
N THR A 869 -18.16 24.65 -27.61
CA THR A 869 -17.19 23.92 -28.44
C THR A 869 -17.06 24.53 -29.83
N LEU A 870 -18.18 24.85 -30.50
CA LEU A 870 -18.15 25.47 -31.83
C LEU A 870 -17.48 26.85 -31.81
N VAL A 871 -17.81 27.69 -30.83
CA VAL A 871 -17.22 29.02 -30.67
C VAL A 871 -15.73 28.91 -30.35
N ALA A 872 -15.35 27.98 -29.47
CA ALA A 872 -13.95 27.76 -29.11
C ALA A 872 -13.13 27.27 -30.32
N SER A 873 -13.64 26.29 -31.06
CA SER A 873 -13.01 25.78 -32.29
C SER A 873 -12.92 26.85 -33.38
N SER A 874 -13.97 27.67 -33.56
CA SER A 874 -13.96 28.78 -34.52
C SER A 874 -12.95 29.86 -34.13
N ALA A 875 -12.89 30.22 -32.85
CA ALA A 875 -11.92 31.18 -32.34
C ALA A 875 -10.47 30.67 -32.52
N LEU A 876 -10.23 29.39 -32.23
CA LEU A 876 -8.93 28.75 -32.45
C LEU A 876 -8.57 28.71 -33.94
N ALA A 877 -9.50 28.34 -34.82
CA ALA A 877 -9.29 28.33 -36.27
C ALA A 877 -8.95 29.72 -36.82
N LYS A 878 -9.63 30.77 -36.34
CA LYS A 878 -9.30 32.16 -36.69
C LYS A 878 -7.88 32.53 -36.26
N LEU A 879 -7.48 32.18 -35.04
CA LEU A 879 -6.13 32.43 -34.53
C LEU A 879 -5.06 31.67 -35.35
N LEU A 880 -5.34 30.42 -35.72
CA LEU A 880 -4.49 29.60 -36.59
C LEU A 880 -4.39 30.16 -38.02
N SER A 881 -5.45 30.78 -38.53
CA SER A 881 -5.45 31.41 -39.87
C SER A 881 -4.67 32.72 -39.92
N SER A 882 -4.57 33.42 -38.79
CA SER A 882 -3.86 34.71 -38.69
C SER A 882 -2.36 34.59 -38.39
N ASN A 883 -1.90 33.44 -37.88
CA ASN A 883 -0.50 33.19 -37.53
C ASN A 883 0.08 32.10 -38.44
N GLU A 884 1.15 32.40 -39.18
CA GLU A 884 1.89 31.41 -39.96
C GLU A 884 2.42 30.28 -39.06
N LYS A 885 1.85 29.08 -39.18
CA LYS A 885 2.36 27.69 -38.97
C LYS A 885 3.43 27.34 -37.89
N LYS A 886 3.97 28.26 -37.09
CA LYS A 886 5.13 28.07 -36.20
C LYS A 886 4.86 28.21 -34.70
N ASP A 887 3.66 28.60 -34.26
CA ASP A 887 3.37 28.76 -32.82
C ASP A 887 3.03 27.41 -32.17
N GLU A 888 3.95 26.86 -31.38
CA GLU A 888 3.78 25.59 -30.66
C GLU A 888 2.60 25.61 -29.68
N SER A 889 2.27 26.75 -29.08
CA SER A 889 1.11 26.86 -28.18
C SER A 889 -0.22 26.69 -28.93
N LEU A 890 -0.29 27.19 -30.16
CA LEU A 890 -1.44 26.97 -31.05
C LEU A 890 -1.47 25.55 -31.60
N ARG A 891 -0.31 24.91 -31.82
CA ARG A 891 -0.24 23.48 -32.19
C ARG A 891 -0.78 22.59 -31.07
N PHE A 892 -0.36 22.80 -29.82
CA PHE A 892 -0.89 22.09 -28.65
C PHE A 892 -2.42 22.20 -28.58
N LEU A 893 -2.96 23.44 -28.60
CA LEU A 893 -4.39 23.66 -28.55
C LEU A 893 -5.12 23.02 -29.74
N ARG A 894 -4.54 23.08 -30.94
CA ARG A 894 -5.09 22.42 -32.12
C ARG A 894 -5.19 20.91 -31.91
N GLU A 895 -4.13 20.25 -31.43
CA GLU A 895 -4.13 18.80 -31.25
C GLU A 895 -5.15 18.38 -30.19
N VAL A 896 -5.19 19.05 -29.05
CA VAL A 896 -6.20 18.78 -28.01
C VAL A 896 -7.62 18.94 -28.57
N PHE A 897 -7.91 20.02 -29.29
CA PHE A 897 -9.24 20.23 -29.87
C PHE A 897 -9.59 19.23 -30.98
N VAL A 898 -8.63 18.87 -31.84
CA VAL A 898 -8.82 17.86 -32.89
C VAL A 898 -9.12 16.49 -32.26
N ASP A 899 -8.38 16.10 -31.23
CA ASP A 899 -8.59 14.85 -30.51
C ASP A 899 -10.01 14.79 -29.92
N ILE A 900 -10.50 15.89 -29.35
CA ILE A 900 -11.80 15.93 -28.69
C ILE A 900 -12.96 15.97 -29.69
N ILE A 901 -12.84 16.77 -30.74
CA ILE A 901 -13.85 16.86 -31.81
C ILE A 901 -13.92 15.55 -32.60
N GLY A 902 -12.78 14.93 -32.88
CA GLY A 902 -12.71 13.65 -33.58
C GLY A 902 -13.36 12.48 -32.84
N ASN A 903 -13.57 12.62 -31.52
CA ASN A 903 -14.26 11.64 -30.68
C ASN A 903 -15.72 12.03 -30.35
N GLU A 904 -16.33 12.88 -31.18
CA GLU A 904 -17.73 13.36 -31.09
C GLU A 904 -18.12 13.98 -29.72
N GLN A 905 -17.15 14.52 -28.97
CA GLN A 905 -17.44 15.13 -27.67
C GLN A 905 -17.92 16.58 -27.81
N SER A 906 -19.01 16.92 -27.11
CA SER A 906 -19.57 18.28 -27.06
C SER A 906 -18.92 19.17 -25.99
N SER A 907 -17.60 19.08 -25.80
CA SER A 907 -16.88 19.85 -24.77
C SER A 907 -15.56 20.41 -25.30
N ALA A 908 -15.18 21.61 -24.85
CA ALA A 908 -13.88 22.24 -25.06
C ALA A 908 -13.24 22.53 -23.70
N PRO A 909 -12.17 21.81 -23.28
CA PRO A 909 -11.61 21.82 -21.92
C PRO A 909 -10.82 23.09 -21.59
N LEU A 910 -11.36 24.26 -21.92
CA LEU A 910 -10.72 25.55 -21.71
C LEU A 910 -10.48 25.82 -20.23
N TYR A 911 -11.41 25.43 -19.35
CA TYR A 911 -11.24 25.60 -17.92
C TYR A 911 -10.10 24.71 -17.42
N ASP A 912 -10.06 23.46 -17.85
CA ASP A 912 -9.05 22.49 -17.41
C ASP A 912 -7.64 22.89 -17.87
N ILE A 913 -7.47 23.27 -19.14
CA ILE A 913 -6.16 23.73 -19.66
C ILE A 913 -5.69 24.95 -18.88
N PHE A 914 -6.59 25.89 -18.56
CA PHE A 914 -6.27 27.04 -17.74
C PHE A 914 -5.77 26.61 -16.35
N LEU A 915 -6.48 25.70 -15.66
CA LEU A 915 -6.06 25.20 -14.35
C LEU A 915 -4.71 24.49 -14.43
N ILE A 916 -4.48 23.62 -15.43
CA ILE A 916 -3.22 22.89 -15.61
C ILE A 916 -2.06 23.88 -15.68
N VAL A 917 -2.14 24.93 -16.50
CA VAL A 917 -1.06 25.93 -16.58
C VAL A 917 -0.87 26.67 -15.26
N LYS A 918 -1.94 26.96 -14.52
CA LYS A 918 -1.86 27.59 -13.19
C LYS A 918 -1.15 26.71 -12.16
N PHE A 919 -1.43 25.40 -12.16
CA PHE A 919 -0.69 24.42 -11.38
C PHE A 919 0.79 24.47 -11.74
N LEU A 920 1.16 24.31 -13.02
CA LEU A 920 2.56 24.30 -13.50
C LEU A 920 3.33 25.57 -13.09
N GLY A 921 2.68 26.73 -13.07
CA GLY A 921 3.29 27.99 -12.64
C GLY A 921 3.42 28.19 -11.13
N GLY A 922 2.95 27.26 -10.30
CA GLY A 922 2.96 27.44 -8.84
C GLY A 922 2.04 28.55 -8.33
N GLY A 923 1.08 29.00 -9.15
CA GLY A 923 0.29 30.22 -8.93
C GLY A 923 0.94 31.54 -9.38
N ALA A 924 2.19 31.52 -9.87
CA ALA A 924 2.88 32.72 -10.36
C ALA A 924 2.57 33.06 -11.84
N LEU A 925 2.13 32.07 -12.63
CA LEU A 925 1.41 32.27 -13.90
C LEU A 925 -0.08 32.37 -13.62
#